data_AF-A0A1Q6X0J1-F1
#
_entry.id   AF-A0A1Q6X0J1-F1
#
_cell.length_a   1.000
_cell.length_b   1.000
_cell.length_c   1.000
_cell.angle_alpha   90.00
_cell.angle_beta   90.00
_cell.angle_gamma   90.00
#
_symmetry.space_group_name_H-M   'P 1'
#
loop_
_entity.id
_entity.type
_entity.pdbx_description
1 polymer ?
#
loop_
_entity_poly.entity_id
_entity_poly.type
_entity_poly.pdbx_seq_one_letter_code
_entity_poly.pdbx_strand_id
1 'polypeptide(L)'
;MHKLNALLLLCLALVFAANVQAQSNSGVNNAELNGNYAFTFSGFTGNSGGSSVFGAVGRFTADGSGNITNGELDTNGVGPGAALAAQAFTGTYAIGADNRGVMTLNIPGGAKLAFAMMANGNAQFIEFDATGGVGTIGSGTMEKADTSAYNTASISGDYAFGVAGFDDANNRAAIAGRFTSNGAGALTNEAGDVNAYGTTYSMTFSSANYSVSDTSTGRGTLNFSFSIGGSPFSLNYAFYFVNAGKLFVMGTDPVSASTPLLNGVVLRQQIPAGGFSNAALNGGMVIYLTGFTFCGNGSARSSDALAGLSTTDGNGALNITFDENCGGLSNSISGLSGTYSVASNGRTSIAVANGAVAYLVSPNQAFLFSTDSSVVSGFGEPQAAMSFTNSALNGNYAGVAATPASFGVQVFSGEFAADGASPTGNMTGTEDIGASSGPVSGAAFQAAYAISSSSANGRGTMTVASGEGGNAVIYMISATAFVAVSLNDPNPAVLLFEQSATSPPPTPTLTSLTLSPATVTGGDSSTGTVTLSGPAPSGGAQVALSSSDTSVATVPSSVTVTAGATSATFTVNTSAVTASTTVTISAAYAGVTKTASLTVNPAPPPPPTLSSLTLNPSTVIGGVQSSTGQVTLSAPAPAGGATVTLSSSSGAASVPSSVFVPEGATSATFTVNTSIVLVSTSVTISASYNGTTRMASLNVLL
;
A
#
# COMPACT_ATOMS: atom_id res chain seq x y z
N MET A 1 -62.14 -27.21 29.26
CA MET A 1 -61.12 -27.77 28.35
C MET A 1 -60.15 -26.67 27.98
N HIS A 2 -59.18 -26.44 28.87
CA HIS A 2 -58.11 -25.46 28.71
C HIS A 2 -56.80 -26.21 28.95
N LYS A 3 -55.75 -25.83 28.21
CA LYS A 3 -54.33 -26.24 28.30
C LYS A 3 -53.92 -27.49 27.48
N LEU A 4 -53.16 -27.21 26.42
CA LEU A 4 -52.11 -27.95 25.67
C LEU A 4 -52.29 -27.54 24.20
N ASN A 5 -51.44 -26.79 23.50
CA ASN A 5 -49.98 -26.83 23.41
C ASN A 5 -49.43 -25.45 22.97
N ALA A 6 -49.21 -24.54 23.91
CA ALA A 6 -48.41 -23.32 23.67
C ALA A 6 -46.90 -23.57 23.82
N LEU A 7 -46.47 -24.81 24.02
CA LEU A 7 -45.07 -25.19 24.27
C LEU A 7 -44.40 -25.91 23.09
N LEU A 8 -45.11 -26.10 21.96
CA LEU A 8 -44.55 -26.72 20.75
C LEU A 8 -44.21 -25.72 19.63
N LEU A 9 -44.69 -24.47 19.72
CA LEU A 9 -44.32 -23.38 18.80
C LEU A 9 -43.05 -22.62 19.25
N LEU A 10 -42.63 -22.77 20.51
CA LEU A 10 -41.41 -22.11 21.01
C LEU A 10 -40.15 -22.96 20.84
N CYS A 11 -40.29 -24.28 20.64
CA CYS A 11 -39.16 -25.19 20.38
C CYS A 11 -38.88 -25.42 18.88
N LEU A 12 -39.74 -24.95 17.96
CA LEU A 12 -39.48 -24.99 16.51
C LEU A 12 -38.91 -23.66 15.98
N ALA A 13 -39.02 -22.58 16.75
CA ALA A 13 -38.40 -21.28 16.47
C ALA A 13 -36.94 -21.17 16.95
N LEU A 14 -36.41 -22.19 17.66
CA LEU A 14 -35.04 -22.22 18.18
C LEU A 14 -34.09 -23.20 17.45
N VAL A 15 -34.51 -23.81 16.33
CA VAL A 15 -33.69 -24.83 15.63
C VAL A 15 -33.39 -24.49 14.14
N PHE A 16 -33.68 -23.26 13.69
CA PHE A 16 -33.13 -22.73 12.41
C PHE A 16 -32.45 -21.35 12.53
N ALA A 17 -32.11 -20.92 13.76
CA ALA A 17 -31.20 -19.81 13.98
C ALA A 17 -29.75 -20.32 14.12
N ALA A 18 -29.30 -21.13 13.15
CA ALA A 18 -27.93 -21.62 13.11
C ALA A 18 -27.22 -21.06 11.87
N ASN A 19 -26.29 -20.15 12.16
CA ASN A 19 -25.14 -19.73 11.36
C ASN A 19 -25.35 -18.62 10.32
N VAL A 20 -25.64 -17.41 10.80
CA VAL A 20 -25.06 -16.18 10.23
C VAL A 20 -24.27 -15.51 11.36
N GLN A 21 -23.06 -16.00 11.62
CA GLN A 21 -22.21 -15.52 12.73
C GLN A 21 -21.63 -14.11 12.51
N ALA A 22 -21.87 -13.47 11.35
CA ALA A 22 -21.44 -12.08 11.11
C ALA A 22 -22.39 -11.00 11.68
N GLN A 23 -23.61 -11.37 12.13
CA GLN A 23 -24.70 -10.40 12.38
C GLN A 23 -25.20 -10.35 13.85
N SER A 24 -24.33 -10.51 14.86
CA SER A 24 -24.72 -10.37 16.28
C SER A 24 -24.18 -9.14 17.01
N ASN A 25 -23.33 -8.31 16.39
CA ASN A 25 -22.91 -7.04 16.96
C ASN A 25 -23.77 -5.92 16.36
N SER A 26 -24.40 -5.10 17.20
CA SER A 26 -24.91 -3.79 16.81
C SER A 26 -23.86 -3.10 15.94
N GLY A 27 -24.17 -2.78 14.68
CA GLY A 27 -23.18 -2.32 13.69
C GLY A 27 -22.18 -1.34 14.29
N VAL A 28 -20.96 -1.81 14.50
CA VAL A 28 -19.93 -1.12 15.29
C VAL A 28 -19.29 -0.01 14.46
N ASN A 29 -19.14 -0.25 13.16
CA ASN A 29 -18.50 0.66 12.21
C ASN A 29 -19.53 1.30 11.26
N ASN A 30 -20.80 1.42 11.68
CA ASN A 30 -21.86 2.00 10.81
C ASN A 30 -21.54 3.42 10.32
N ALA A 31 -20.71 4.16 11.04
CA ALA A 31 -20.26 5.50 10.68
C ALA A 31 -19.43 5.54 9.39
N GLU A 32 -18.82 4.42 8.98
CA GLU A 32 -18.04 4.32 7.73
C GLU A 32 -18.91 4.50 6.49
N LEU A 33 -20.14 3.98 6.53
CA LEU A 33 -21.14 4.21 5.47
C LEU A 33 -22.05 5.36 5.88
N ASN A 34 -21.65 6.58 5.55
CA ASN A 34 -22.41 7.80 5.84
C ASN A 34 -22.43 8.74 4.62
N GLY A 35 -23.58 9.33 4.34
CA GLY A 35 -23.78 10.28 3.25
C GLY A 35 -24.51 9.69 2.04
N ASN A 36 -24.35 10.35 0.89
CA ASN A 36 -25.00 9.96 -0.35
C ASN A 36 -24.08 9.03 -1.15
N TYR A 37 -24.67 8.01 -1.74
CA TYR A 37 -23.98 7.03 -2.57
C TYR A 37 -24.74 6.82 -3.87
N ALA A 38 -24.01 6.61 -4.96
CA ALA A 38 -24.54 6.01 -6.18
C ALA A 38 -23.99 4.59 -6.30
N PHE A 39 -24.73 3.69 -6.94
CA PHE A 39 -24.31 2.32 -7.11
C PHE A 39 -24.67 1.75 -8.48
N THR A 40 -23.93 0.73 -8.89
CA THR A 40 -24.24 -0.12 -10.04
C THR A 40 -24.14 -1.58 -9.64
N PHE A 41 -24.97 -2.42 -10.24
CA PHE A 41 -25.03 -3.86 -10.03
C PHE A 41 -25.24 -4.57 -11.36
N SER A 42 -24.52 -5.67 -11.57
CA SER A 42 -24.72 -6.56 -12.71
C SER A 42 -24.66 -8.01 -12.28
N GLY A 43 -25.57 -8.82 -12.80
CA GLY A 43 -25.69 -10.21 -12.40
C GLY A 43 -26.69 -11.00 -13.24
N PHE A 44 -27.13 -12.11 -12.66
CA PHE A 44 -28.10 -13.03 -13.24
C PHE A 44 -29.15 -13.42 -12.21
N THR A 45 -30.40 -13.49 -12.62
CA THR A 45 -31.47 -14.11 -11.85
C THR A 45 -31.66 -15.55 -12.30
N GLY A 46 -31.56 -16.50 -11.37
CA GLY A 46 -31.87 -17.91 -11.56
C GLY A 46 -33.32 -18.24 -11.20
N ASN A 47 -33.90 -19.18 -11.93
CA ASN A 47 -35.21 -19.78 -11.67
C ASN A 47 -35.23 -21.26 -12.11
N SER A 48 -36.35 -21.96 -11.90
CA SER A 48 -36.48 -23.38 -12.24
C SER A 48 -36.35 -23.70 -13.74
N GLY A 49 -36.40 -22.70 -14.62
CA GLY A 49 -36.28 -22.82 -16.07
C GLY A 49 -34.93 -22.37 -16.65
N GLY A 50 -34.00 -21.87 -15.84
CA GLY A 50 -32.70 -21.36 -16.28
C GLY A 50 -32.30 -20.07 -15.57
N SER A 51 -31.38 -19.32 -16.16
CA SER A 51 -30.96 -18.01 -15.67
C SER A 51 -31.00 -16.95 -16.77
N SER A 52 -31.19 -15.70 -16.37
CA SER A 52 -31.24 -14.55 -17.27
C SER A 52 -30.52 -13.36 -16.64
N VAL A 53 -29.97 -12.48 -17.47
CA VAL A 53 -29.31 -11.26 -17.03
C VAL A 53 -30.22 -10.35 -16.20
N PHE A 54 -29.64 -9.71 -15.20
CA PHE A 54 -30.28 -8.71 -14.35
C PHE A 54 -29.31 -7.57 -14.06
N GLY A 55 -29.83 -6.35 -14.01
CA GLY A 55 -29.05 -5.15 -13.75
C GLY A 55 -29.80 -4.18 -12.85
N ALA A 56 -29.04 -3.41 -12.08
CA ALA A 56 -29.58 -2.28 -11.33
C ALA A 56 -28.57 -1.11 -11.31
N VAL A 57 -29.09 0.11 -11.29
CA VAL A 57 -28.32 1.33 -11.04
C VAL A 57 -29.16 2.26 -10.16
N GLY A 58 -28.54 2.94 -9.20
CA GLY A 58 -29.31 3.76 -8.29
C GLY A 58 -28.47 4.63 -7.38
N ARG A 59 -29.15 5.20 -6.38
CA ARG A 59 -28.56 6.01 -5.32
C ARG A 59 -29.26 5.78 -3.99
N PHE A 60 -28.56 6.04 -2.89
CA PHE A 60 -29.16 6.04 -1.56
C PHE A 60 -28.42 6.99 -0.60
N THR A 61 -29.06 7.29 0.52
CA THR A 61 -28.49 8.08 1.62
C THR A 61 -28.42 7.23 2.88
N ALA A 62 -27.20 6.95 3.35
CA ALA A 62 -26.94 6.30 4.62
C ALA A 62 -26.71 7.33 5.73
N ASP A 63 -27.20 7.04 6.94
CA ASP A 63 -27.17 7.97 8.08
C ASP A 63 -25.96 7.81 9.01
N GLY A 64 -25.02 6.91 8.70
CA GLY A 64 -23.91 6.55 9.59
C GLY A 64 -24.33 5.76 10.84
N SER A 65 -25.61 5.42 10.98
CA SER A 65 -26.20 4.80 12.18
C SER A 65 -26.92 3.47 11.86
N GLY A 66 -26.86 3.01 10.61
CA GLY A 66 -27.40 1.72 10.18
C GLY A 66 -28.72 1.81 9.43
N ASN A 67 -29.16 3.00 9.02
CA ASN A 67 -30.38 3.17 8.22
C ASN A 67 -30.08 3.77 6.85
N ILE A 68 -30.78 3.26 5.84
CA ILE A 68 -30.93 3.92 4.55
C ILE A 68 -32.21 4.75 4.63
N THR A 69 -32.03 6.06 4.69
CA THR A 69 -33.13 7.02 4.93
C THR A 69 -33.92 7.32 3.67
N ASN A 70 -33.29 7.23 2.51
CA ASN A 70 -33.91 7.43 1.21
C ASN A 70 -33.07 6.75 0.12
N GLY A 71 -33.73 6.11 -0.83
CA GLY A 71 -33.11 5.42 -1.95
C GLY A 71 -33.97 5.51 -3.20
N GLU A 72 -33.33 5.47 -4.36
CA GLU A 72 -33.97 5.40 -5.67
C GLU A 72 -33.12 4.53 -6.59
N LEU A 73 -33.75 3.60 -7.32
CA LEU A 73 -33.04 2.75 -8.28
C LEU A 73 -33.87 2.41 -9.52
N ASP A 74 -33.17 2.13 -10.61
CA ASP A 74 -33.69 1.52 -11.82
C ASP A 74 -33.22 0.06 -11.89
N THR A 75 -34.10 -0.85 -12.29
CA THR A 75 -33.75 -2.26 -12.58
C THR A 75 -34.14 -2.63 -13.99
N ASN A 76 -33.44 -3.61 -14.56
CA ASN A 76 -33.86 -4.25 -15.81
C ASN A 76 -33.46 -5.73 -15.82
N GLY A 77 -34.14 -6.52 -16.65
CA GLY A 77 -33.94 -7.95 -16.81
C GLY A 77 -34.79 -8.49 -17.96
N VAL A 78 -34.86 -9.81 -18.09
CA VAL A 78 -35.60 -10.46 -19.19
C VAL A 78 -37.07 -10.62 -18.83
N GLY A 79 -37.96 -10.20 -19.74
CA GLY A 79 -39.41 -10.43 -19.66
C GLY A 79 -40.26 -9.16 -19.55
N PRO A 80 -41.59 -9.31 -19.71
CA PRO A 80 -42.51 -8.17 -19.70
C PRO A 80 -42.52 -7.49 -18.32
N GLY A 81 -42.32 -6.16 -18.31
CA GLY A 81 -42.32 -5.36 -17.08
C GLY A 81 -41.07 -5.52 -16.20
N ALA A 82 -40.01 -6.17 -16.69
CA ALA A 82 -38.75 -6.32 -15.95
C ALA A 82 -37.99 -4.98 -15.79
N ALA A 83 -38.13 -4.08 -16.76
CA ALA A 83 -37.62 -2.72 -16.66
C ALA A 83 -38.50 -1.88 -15.73
N LEU A 84 -37.95 -1.49 -14.59
CA LEU A 84 -38.62 -0.68 -13.56
C LEU A 84 -37.79 0.56 -13.28
N ALA A 85 -38.41 1.74 -13.37
CA ALA A 85 -37.72 3.02 -13.26
C ALA A 85 -38.00 3.72 -11.93
N ALA A 86 -37.00 4.41 -11.38
CA ALA A 86 -37.11 5.31 -10.23
C ALA A 86 -37.88 4.69 -9.04
N GLN A 87 -37.55 3.44 -8.69
CA GLN A 87 -38.15 2.75 -7.56
C GLN A 87 -37.60 3.32 -6.26
N ALA A 88 -38.47 3.94 -5.47
CA ALA A 88 -38.10 4.43 -4.15
C ALA A 88 -37.92 3.27 -3.16
N PHE A 89 -36.93 3.39 -2.27
CA PHE A 89 -36.69 2.41 -1.22
C PHE A 89 -36.10 3.02 0.05
N THR A 90 -36.22 2.26 1.14
CA THR A 90 -35.45 2.46 2.37
C THR A 90 -34.72 1.17 2.69
N GLY A 91 -34.01 1.11 3.82
CA GLY A 91 -33.31 -0.10 4.19
C GLY A 91 -32.55 0.05 5.49
N THR A 92 -31.82 -0.99 5.84
CA THR A 92 -30.93 -1.01 6.99
C THR A 92 -29.59 -1.59 6.59
N TYR A 93 -28.55 -1.26 7.36
CA TYR A 93 -27.25 -1.87 7.22
C TYR A 93 -26.58 -2.02 8.58
N ALA A 94 -25.66 -2.98 8.67
CA ALA A 94 -24.83 -3.19 9.84
C ALA A 94 -23.40 -3.52 9.39
N ILE A 95 -22.42 -2.78 9.91
CA ILE A 95 -20.99 -2.97 9.61
C ILE A 95 -20.28 -3.50 10.85
N GLY A 96 -19.62 -4.64 10.70
CA GLY A 96 -18.81 -5.28 11.73
C GLY A 96 -17.52 -4.53 12.01
N ALA A 97 -16.81 -4.94 13.07
CA ALA A 97 -15.51 -4.38 13.43
C ALA A 97 -14.41 -4.71 12.40
N ASP A 98 -14.65 -5.74 11.59
CA ASP A 98 -13.82 -6.18 10.47
C ASP A 98 -14.18 -5.47 9.15
N ASN A 99 -15.01 -4.42 9.17
CA ASN A 99 -15.41 -3.60 8.02
C ASN A 99 -16.26 -4.29 6.94
N ARG A 100 -16.62 -5.56 7.15
CA ARG A 100 -17.67 -6.20 6.36
C ARG A 100 -19.03 -5.77 6.87
N GLY A 101 -19.95 -5.58 5.95
CA GLY A 101 -21.31 -5.19 6.27
C GLY A 101 -22.35 -5.99 5.51
N VAL A 102 -23.55 -5.98 6.06
CA VAL A 102 -24.73 -6.52 5.41
C VAL A 102 -25.77 -5.43 5.31
N MET A 103 -26.39 -5.31 4.15
CA MET A 103 -27.43 -4.33 3.83
C MET A 103 -28.71 -5.06 3.43
N THR A 104 -29.84 -4.57 3.92
CA THR A 104 -31.18 -5.03 3.51
C THR A 104 -31.91 -3.87 2.84
N LEU A 105 -32.35 -4.09 1.61
CA LEU A 105 -33.14 -3.11 0.85
C LEU A 105 -34.64 -3.43 0.96
N ASN A 106 -35.43 -2.44 1.35
CA ASN A 106 -36.88 -2.52 1.40
C ASN A 106 -37.48 -2.15 0.03
N ILE A 107 -37.25 -3.01 -0.96
CA ILE A 107 -37.83 -2.94 -2.31
C ILE A 107 -38.90 -4.02 -2.49
N PRO A 108 -39.79 -3.92 -3.50
CA PRO A 108 -40.63 -5.05 -3.88
C PRO A 108 -39.78 -6.30 -4.16
N GLY A 109 -40.04 -7.39 -3.43
CA GLY A 109 -39.24 -8.63 -3.50
C GLY A 109 -38.12 -8.73 -2.47
N GLY A 110 -37.69 -7.61 -1.87
CA GLY A 110 -36.54 -7.55 -0.97
C GLY A 110 -35.21 -7.74 -1.71
N ALA A 111 -34.12 -7.34 -1.06
CA ALA A 111 -32.76 -7.69 -1.47
C ALA A 111 -31.83 -7.65 -0.26
N LYS A 112 -30.88 -8.58 -0.22
CA LYS A 112 -29.84 -8.62 0.82
C LYS A 112 -28.48 -8.55 0.15
N LEU A 113 -27.64 -7.62 0.59
CA LEU A 113 -26.29 -7.44 0.04
C LEU A 113 -25.26 -7.68 1.14
N ALA A 114 -24.13 -8.29 0.79
CA ALA A 114 -22.94 -8.33 1.61
C ALA A 114 -21.87 -7.42 0.98
N PHE A 115 -21.16 -6.64 1.77
CA PHE A 115 -20.20 -5.65 1.27
C PHE A 115 -18.97 -5.51 2.16
N ALA A 116 -17.89 -4.96 1.60
CA ALA A 116 -16.68 -4.58 2.32
C ALA A 116 -16.35 -3.10 2.07
N MET A 117 -15.98 -2.37 3.12
CA MET A 117 -15.67 -0.94 3.05
C MET A 117 -14.22 -0.70 2.60
N MET A 118 -14.04 0.19 1.62
CA MET A 118 -12.72 0.61 1.11
C MET A 118 -12.25 1.89 1.80
N ALA A 119 -10.93 2.14 1.80
CA ALA A 119 -10.28 3.28 2.48
C ALA A 119 -10.82 4.66 2.09
N ASN A 120 -11.35 4.79 0.87
CA ASN A 120 -11.95 6.00 0.35
C ASN A 120 -13.41 6.22 0.86
N GLY A 121 -13.94 5.28 1.64
CA GLY A 121 -15.31 5.25 2.12
C GLY A 121 -16.34 4.82 1.08
N ASN A 122 -15.90 4.28 -0.06
CA ASN A 122 -16.75 3.52 -0.97
C ASN A 122 -16.85 2.06 -0.50
N ALA A 123 -17.67 1.26 -1.17
CA ALA A 123 -17.75 -0.17 -0.91
C ALA A 123 -18.02 -0.97 -2.17
N GLN A 124 -17.60 -2.22 -2.15
CA GLN A 124 -17.95 -3.23 -3.14
C GLN A 124 -18.86 -4.25 -2.49
N PHE A 125 -19.82 -4.77 -3.25
CA PHE A 125 -20.86 -5.63 -2.69
C PHE A 125 -21.26 -6.74 -3.65
N ILE A 126 -21.86 -7.76 -3.07
CA ILE A 126 -22.50 -8.87 -3.78
C ILE A 126 -23.96 -9.01 -3.35
N GLU A 127 -24.75 -9.63 -4.22
CA GLU A 127 -26.05 -10.20 -3.83
C GLU A 127 -25.81 -11.37 -2.84
N PHE A 128 -26.67 -11.48 -1.82
CA PHE A 128 -26.52 -12.41 -0.72
C PHE A 128 -27.84 -13.05 -0.24
N ASP A 129 -28.75 -13.37 -1.17
CA ASP A 129 -30.04 -14.02 -0.93
C ASP A 129 -30.35 -15.24 -1.82
N ALA A 130 -29.63 -15.46 -2.92
CA ALA A 130 -29.86 -16.60 -3.82
C ALA A 130 -29.79 -17.95 -3.10
N THR A 131 -30.81 -18.80 -3.25
CA THR A 131 -30.90 -20.10 -2.57
C THR A 131 -31.50 -21.17 -3.47
N GLY A 132 -30.86 -22.34 -3.56
CA GLY A 132 -31.40 -23.50 -4.27
C GLY A 132 -31.59 -23.29 -5.78
N GLY A 133 -30.72 -22.50 -6.41
CA GLY A 133 -30.78 -22.17 -7.84
C GLY A 133 -31.78 -21.06 -8.19
N VAL A 134 -32.41 -20.44 -7.19
CA VAL A 134 -33.38 -19.35 -7.35
C VAL A 134 -32.84 -18.09 -6.67
N GLY A 135 -33.10 -16.93 -7.26
CA GLY A 135 -32.64 -15.63 -6.75
C GLY A 135 -31.59 -15.01 -7.67
N THR A 136 -30.94 -13.95 -7.21
CA THR A 136 -30.02 -13.18 -8.06
C THR A 136 -28.58 -13.41 -7.61
N ILE A 137 -27.63 -13.51 -8.54
CA ILE A 137 -26.20 -13.51 -8.22
C ILE A 137 -25.54 -12.43 -9.03
N GLY A 138 -24.74 -11.61 -8.37
CA GLY A 138 -24.03 -10.53 -9.02
C GLY A 138 -23.18 -9.76 -8.05
N SER A 139 -22.44 -8.83 -8.63
CA SER A 139 -21.55 -7.93 -7.92
C SER A 139 -21.84 -6.50 -8.33
N GLY A 140 -21.52 -5.58 -7.44
CA GLY A 140 -21.68 -4.16 -7.65
C GLY A 140 -20.68 -3.35 -6.84
N THR A 141 -20.71 -2.04 -7.08
CA THR A 141 -19.99 -1.06 -6.27
C THR A 141 -20.92 0.07 -5.90
N MET A 142 -20.70 0.63 -4.72
CA MET A 142 -21.33 1.84 -4.23
C MET A 142 -20.26 2.87 -3.90
N GLU A 143 -20.40 4.07 -4.46
CA GLU A 143 -19.42 5.14 -4.35
C GLU A 143 -20.07 6.40 -3.82
N LYS A 144 -19.33 7.16 -3.01
CA LYS A 144 -19.80 8.44 -2.48
C LYS A 144 -20.18 9.38 -3.61
N ALA A 145 -21.41 9.87 -3.54
CA ALA A 145 -21.99 10.75 -4.52
C ALA A 145 -21.82 12.22 -4.15
N ASP A 146 -21.29 13.01 -5.08
CA ASP A 146 -21.28 14.47 -5.02
C ASP A 146 -22.61 15.03 -5.53
N THR A 147 -23.50 15.37 -4.60
CA THR A 147 -24.83 15.88 -4.92
C THR A 147 -24.82 17.28 -5.51
N SER A 148 -23.71 18.04 -5.39
CA SER A 148 -23.58 19.34 -6.05
C SER A 148 -23.47 19.21 -7.57
N ALA A 149 -23.12 18.02 -8.06
CA ALA A 149 -23.00 17.71 -9.47
C ALA A 149 -24.34 17.39 -10.16
N TYR A 150 -25.47 17.29 -9.45
CA TYR A 150 -26.77 16.84 -9.98
C TYR A 150 -27.45 17.87 -10.90
N ASN A 151 -26.79 18.19 -12.02
CA ASN A 151 -27.19 19.19 -12.98
C ASN A 151 -26.68 18.83 -14.38
N THR A 152 -27.48 19.13 -15.41
CA THR A 152 -27.11 18.88 -16.81
C THR A 152 -25.80 19.55 -17.22
N ALA A 153 -25.53 20.76 -16.70
CA ALA A 153 -24.30 21.53 -16.98
C ALA A 153 -23.04 20.91 -16.38
N SER A 154 -23.17 20.05 -15.37
CA SER A 154 -22.05 19.35 -14.74
C SER A 154 -21.45 18.26 -15.65
N ILE A 155 -22.26 17.70 -16.56
CA ILE A 155 -21.78 16.74 -17.57
C ILE A 155 -21.30 17.55 -18.78
N SER A 156 -20.05 17.98 -18.76
CA SER A 156 -19.45 18.80 -19.81
C SER A 156 -18.02 18.35 -20.11
N GLY A 157 -17.64 18.41 -21.38
CA GLY A 157 -16.35 17.93 -21.88
C GLY A 157 -16.40 16.50 -22.42
N ASP A 158 -15.22 15.90 -22.56
CA ASP A 158 -15.05 14.58 -23.16
C ASP A 158 -15.20 13.45 -22.15
N TYR A 159 -15.90 12.39 -22.53
CA TYR A 159 -16.15 11.21 -21.71
C TYR A 159 -15.92 9.95 -22.51
N ALA A 160 -15.27 8.96 -21.91
CA ALA A 160 -15.21 7.59 -22.41
C ALA A 160 -16.18 6.72 -21.60
N PHE A 161 -16.69 5.65 -22.21
CA PHE A 161 -17.58 4.71 -21.54
C PHE A 161 -17.26 3.28 -21.94
N GLY A 162 -17.52 2.36 -21.03
CA GLY A 162 -17.49 0.93 -21.26
C GLY A 162 -18.70 0.29 -20.63
N VAL A 163 -19.44 -0.48 -21.42
CA VAL A 163 -20.62 -1.22 -20.97
C VAL A 163 -20.59 -2.64 -21.52
N ALA A 164 -21.01 -3.60 -20.71
CA ALA A 164 -21.10 -5.00 -21.12
C ALA A 164 -22.32 -5.67 -20.48
N GLY A 165 -22.74 -6.78 -21.07
CA GLY A 165 -23.85 -7.57 -20.54
C GLY A 165 -24.36 -8.56 -21.57
N PHE A 166 -25.66 -8.87 -21.52
CA PHE A 166 -26.22 -10.03 -22.22
C PHE A 166 -27.58 -9.73 -22.83
N ASP A 167 -27.93 -10.47 -23.88
CA ASP A 167 -29.30 -10.52 -24.41
C ASP A 167 -30.18 -11.53 -23.66
N ASP A 168 -31.41 -11.72 -24.13
CA ASP A 168 -32.40 -12.65 -23.59
C ASP A 168 -32.07 -14.13 -23.84
N ALA A 169 -31.04 -14.41 -24.66
CA ALA A 169 -30.50 -15.74 -24.92
C ALA A 169 -29.12 -15.96 -24.26
N ASN A 170 -28.72 -15.09 -23.33
CA ASN A 170 -27.42 -15.10 -22.65
C ASN A 170 -26.21 -15.05 -23.62
N ASN A 171 -26.35 -14.38 -24.76
CA ASN A 171 -25.22 -14.01 -25.59
C ASN A 171 -24.60 -12.72 -25.07
N ARG A 172 -23.28 -12.73 -24.86
CA ARG A 172 -22.54 -11.58 -24.32
C ARG A 172 -22.31 -10.51 -25.40
N ALA A 173 -22.45 -9.25 -25.03
CA ALA A 173 -22.05 -8.11 -25.84
C ALA A 173 -21.27 -7.10 -24.99
N ALA A 174 -20.36 -6.36 -25.64
CA ALA A 174 -19.59 -5.30 -25.01
C ALA A 174 -19.44 -4.11 -25.95
N ILE A 175 -19.55 -2.90 -25.41
CA ILE A 175 -19.34 -1.64 -26.10
C ILE A 175 -18.29 -0.84 -25.33
N ALA A 176 -17.31 -0.30 -26.05
CA ALA A 176 -16.47 0.77 -25.55
C ALA A 176 -16.56 1.95 -26.53
N GLY A 177 -16.60 3.17 -25.99
CA GLY A 177 -16.78 4.36 -26.81
C GLY A 177 -16.45 5.63 -26.06
N ARG A 178 -16.72 6.76 -26.71
CA ARG A 178 -16.61 8.09 -26.13
C ARG A 178 -17.62 9.06 -26.75
N PHE A 179 -17.89 10.16 -26.06
CA PHE A 179 -18.69 11.30 -26.53
C PHE A 179 -18.19 12.62 -25.91
N THR A 180 -18.58 13.76 -26.50
CA THR A 180 -18.28 15.11 -26.01
C THR A 180 -19.61 15.73 -25.64
N SER A 181 -19.78 16.03 -24.36
CA SER A 181 -20.98 16.68 -23.85
C SER A 181 -20.83 18.21 -23.86
N ASN A 182 -21.88 18.90 -24.26
CA ASN A 182 -21.94 20.36 -24.25
C ASN A 182 -22.47 20.96 -22.92
N GLY A 183 -22.83 20.14 -21.93
CA GLY A 183 -23.44 20.62 -20.69
C GLY A 183 -24.92 21.03 -20.83
N ALA A 184 -25.54 20.79 -21.99
CA ALA A 184 -26.91 21.21 -22.28
C ALA A 184 -27.77 20.08 -22.86
N GLY A 185 -27.33 18.82 -22.73
CA GLY A 185 -28.08 17.63 -23.15
C GLY A 185 -27.73 17.08 -24.53
N ALA A 186 -26.83 17.74 -25.29
CA ALA A 186 -26.36 17.22 -26.58
C ALA A 186 -24.99 16.55 -26.43
N LEU A 187 -24.86 15.39 -27.08
CA LEU A 187 -23.60 14.67 -27.21
C LEU A 187 -23.12 14.79 -28.65
N THR A 188 -21.81 14.87 -28.84
CA THR A 188 -21.17 15.07 -30.15
C THR A 188 -19.84 14.34 -30.27
N ASN A 189 -19.27 14.34 -31.48
CA ASN A 189 -17.97 13.76 -31.83
C ASN A 189 -17.90 12.24 -31.56
N GLU A 190 -19.03 11.57 -31.36
CA GLU A 190 -19.21 10.20 -30.90
C GLU A 190 -18.36 9.19 -31.67
N ALA A 191 -17.75 8.26 -30.94
CA ALA A 191 -17.01 7.14 -31.50
C ALA A 191 -17.21 5.93 -30.60
N GLY A 192 -17.40 4.76 -31.18
CA GLY A 192 -17.66 3.54 -30.43
C GLY A 192 -17.41 2.31 -31.28
N ASP A 193 -17.05 1.24 -30.61
CA ASP A 193 -17.00 -0.09 -31.21
C ASP A 193 -17.75 -1.05 -30.30
N VAL A 194 -18.38 -2.04 -30.91
CA VAL A 194 -19.14 -3.07 -30.24
C VAL A 194 -18.61 -4.43 -30.66
N ASN A 195 -18.41 -5.33 -29.70
CA ASN A 195 -18.39 -6.76 -29.96
C ASN A 195 -19.80 -7.30 -29.67
N ALA A 196 -20.56 -7.51 -30.75
CA ALA A 196 -21.91 -8.03 -30.71
C ALA A 196 -21.84 -9.54 -30.89
N TYR A 197 -21.87 -10.28 -29.77
CA TYR A 197 -21.99 -11.73 -29.76
C TYR A 197 -20.85 -12.46 -30.50
N GLY A 198 -19.63 -11.91 -30.41
CA GLY A 198 -18.43 -12.46 -31.01
C GLY A 198 -18.05 -11.86 -32.37
N THR A 199 -18.81 -10.87 -32.85
CA THR A 199 -18.49 -10.13 -34.07
C THR A 199 -18.31 -8.64 -33.76
N THR A 200 -17.18 -8.07 -34.18
CA THR A 200 -16.84 -6.67 -33.92
C THR A 200 -17.35 -5.75 -35.04
N TYR A 201 -17.96 -4.63 -34.65
CA TYR A 201 -18.39 -3.55 -35.55
C TYR A 201 -17.96 -2.20 -34.99
N SER A 202 -17.56 -1.28 -35.87
CA SER A 202 -17.52 0.14 -35.53
C SER A 202 -18.93 0.73 -35.60
N MET A 203 -19.26 1.58 -34.63
CA MET A 203 -20.57 2.23 -34.52
C MET A 203 -20.57 3.54 -35.29
N THR A 204 -21.59 3.75 -36.13
CA THR A 204 -21.82 5.02 -36.81
C THR A 204 -22.98 5.74 -36.14
N PHE A 205 -22.71 6.77 -35.34
CA PHE A 205 -23.73 7.51 -34.59
C PHE A 205 -24.53 8.46 -35.51
N SER A 206 -25.85 8.46 -35.35
CA SER A 206 -26.76 9.37 -36.04
C SER A 206 -27.27 10.48 -35.13
N SER A 207 -27.43 10.20 -33.84
CA SER A 207 -27.68 11.18 -32.79
C SER A 207 -27.38 10.60 -31.41
N ALA A 208 -27.00 11.46 -30.47
CA ALA A 208 -26.89 11.09 -29.07
C ALA A 208 -27.24 12.27 -28.16
N ASN A 209 -27.91 11.98 -27.04
CA ASN A 209 -28.36 12.99 -26.10
C ASN A 209 -28.43 12.44 -24.68
N TYR A 210 -28.52 13.34 -23.71
CA TYR A 210 -28.73 13.01 -22.31
C TYR A 210 -29.62 14.06 -21.63
N SER A 211 -30.23 13.69 -20.52
CA SER A 211 -30.96 14.62 -19.65
C SER A 211 -30.80 14.22 -18.19
N VAL A 212 -30.67 15.19 -17.29
CA VAL A 212 -30.81 14.94 -15.85
C VAL A 212 -32.29 15.04 -15.53
N SER A 213 -32.97 13.90 -15.50
CA SER A 213 -34.42 13.79 -15.29
C SER A 213 -34.86 14.23 -13.90
N ASP A 214 -34.01 14.09 -12.88
CA ASP A 214 -34.27 14.55 -11.53
C ASP A 214 -32.98 15.11 -10.89
N THR A 215 -32.94 16.42 -10.68
CA THR A 215 -31.80 17.13 -10.09
C THR A 215 -31.69 16.97 -8.57
N SER A 216 -32.74 16.44 -7.91
CA SER A 216 -32.70 16.14 -6.48
C SER A 216 -32.05 14.80 -6.18
N THR A 217 -32.18 13.84 -7.12
CA THR A 217 -31.65 12.49 -6.98
C THR A 217 -30.40 12.24 -7.80
N GLY A 218 -30.14 13.07 -8.80
CA GLY A 218 -29.05 12.88 -9.76
C GLY A 218 -29.36 11.82 -10.81
N ARG A 219 -30.63 11.37 -10.90
CA ARG A 219 -31.06 10.42 -11.91
C ARG A 219 -31.19 11.10 -13.26
N GLY A 220 -30.67 10.49 -14.31
CA GLY A 220 -30.81 10.94 -15.69
C GLY A 220 -31.02 9.82 -16.69
N THR A 221 -31.20 10.23 -17.94
CA THR A 221 -31.34 9.34 -19.10
C THR A 221 -30.33 9.68 -20.17
N LEU A 222 -29.88 8.68 -20.91
CA LEU A 222 -29.00 8.83 -22.05
C LEU A 222 -29.54 8.00 -23.22
N ASN A 223 -29.44 8.53 -24.44
CA ASN A 223 -29.80 7.82 -25.67
C ASN A 223 -28.63 7.85 -26.67
N PHE A 224 -28.34 6.70 -27.25
CA PHE A 224 -27.45 6.55 -28.40
C PHE A 224 -28.22 5.96 -29.58
N SER A 225 -28.35 6.73 -30.66
CA SER A 225 -28.86 6.25 -31.95
C SER A 225 -27.67 6.06 -32.91
N PHE A 226 -27.52 4.86 -33.45
CA PHE A 226 -26.37 4.50 -34.29
C PHE A 226 -26.72 3.39 -35.29
N SER A 227 -25.79 3.09 -36.20
CA SER A 227 -25.88 1.90 -37.06
C SER A 227 -24.61 1.06 -36.99
N ILE A 228 -24.77 -0.26 -37.07
CA ILE A 228 -23.69 -1.25 -37.22
C ILE A 228 -24.04 -2.16 -38.39
N GLY A 229 -23.07 -2.43 -39.28
CA GLY A 229 -23.32 -3.24 -40.48
C GLY A 229 -24.44 -2.71 -41.39
N GLY A 230 -24.76 -1.42 -41.32
CA GLY A 230 -25.88 -0.79 -42.05
C GLY A 230 -27.25 -0.89 -41.36
N SER A 231 -27.38 -1.64 -40.26
CA SER A 231 -28.62 -1.77 -39.50
C SER A 231 -28.73 -0.70 -38.40
N PRO A 232 -29.87 -0.02 -38.24
CA PRO A 232 -30.06 1.00 -37.22
C PRO A 232 -30.39 0.40 -35.85
N PHE A 233 -29.87 1.02 -34.79
CA PHE A 233 -30.09 0.68 -33.40
C PHE A 233 -30.29 1.96 -32.58
N SER A 234 -31.03 1.84 -31.48
CA SER A 234 -31.18 2.88 -30.48
C SER A 234 -31.10 2.22 -29.11
N LEU A 235 -30.15 2.66 -28.28
CA LEU A 235 -29.98 2.19 -26.91
C LEU A 235 -30.28 3.33 -25.93
N ASN A 236 -31.16 3.04 -24.98
CA ASN A 236 -31.55 3.92 -23.90
C ASN A 236 -30.93 3.46 -22.59
N TYR A 237 -30.47 4.41 -21.79
CA TYR A 237 -29.85 4.17 -20.49
C TYR A 237 -30.48 5.05 -19.41
N ALA A 238 -30.58 4.52 -18.20
CA ALA A 238 -30.67 5.32 -16.98
C ALA A 238 -29.26 5.52 -16.42
N PHE A 239 -29.02 6.68 -15.82
CA PHE A 239 -27.74 6.96 -15.16
C PHE A 239 -27.91 7.66 -13.81
N TYR A 240 -26.92 7.49 -12.95
CA TYR A 240 -26.81 8.17 -11.66
C TYR A 240 -25.40 8.75 -11.51
N PHE A 241 -25.29 9.96 -10.96
CA PHE A 241 -24.00 10.61 -10.70
C PHE A 241 -23.28 9.95 -9.52
N VAL A 242 -22.02 9.58 -9.72
CA VAL A 242 -21.05 9.53 -8.61
C VAL A 242 -20.49 10.94 -8.41
N ASN A 243 -20.05 11.58 -9.48
CA ASN A 243 -19.66 12.99 -9.50
C ASN A 243 -19.70 13.50 -10.95
N ALA A 244 -19.35 14.76 -11.19
CA ALA A 244 -19.35 15.34 -12.54
C ALA A 244 -18.46 14.57 -13.54
N GLY A 245 -17.45 13.85 -13.07
CA GLY A 245 -16.53 13.05 -13.87
C GLY A 245 -16.89 11.58 -14.02
N LYS A 246 -17.90 11.06 -13.30
CA LYS A 246 -18.24 9.64 -13.27
C LYS A 246 -19.74 9.40 -13.12
N LEU A 247 -20.30 8.65 -14.06
CA LEU A 247 -21.70 8.22 -14.06
C LEU A 247 -21.77 6.69 -14.09
N PHE A 248 -22.66 6.11 -13.30
CA PHE A 248 -23.07 4.72 -13.50
C PHE A 248 -24.24 4.65 -14.46
N VAL A 249 -24.22 3.68 -15.38
CA VAL A 249 -25.23 3.53 -16.44
C VAL A 249 -25.75 2.10 -16.55
N MET A 250 -27.04 1.97 -16.89
CA MET A 250 -27.72 0.70 -17.13
C MET A 250 -28.70 0.86 -18.29
N GLY A 251 -28.70 -0.08 -19.23
CA GLY A 251 -29.67 -0.12 -20.32
C GLY A 251 -31.11 -0.27 -19.83
N THR A 252 -32.05 0.49 -20.38
CA THR A 252 -33.48 0.50 -19.98
C THR A 252 -34.42 -0.04 -21.04
N ASP A 253 -33.91 -0.38 -22.22
CA ASP A 253 -34.70 -1.03 -23.26
C ASP A 253 -35.17 -2.43 -22.82
N PRO A 254 -36.32 -2.92 -23.32
CA PRO A 254 -36.69 -4.32 -23.18
C PRO A 254 -35.55 -5.22 -23.70
N VAL A 255 -35.14 -6.18 -22.88
CA VAL A 255 -34.00 -7.05 -23.21
C VAL A 255 -34.38 -7.99 -24.35
N SER A 256 -33.59 -7.95 -25.43
CA SER A 256 -33.75 -8.79 -26.61
C SER A 256 -32.41 -9.03 -27.30
N ALA A 257 -32.37 -9.93 -28.28
CA ALA A 257 -31.22 -10.13 -29.17
C ALA A 257 -30.74 -8.88 -29.92
N SER A 258 -31.53 -7.80 -29.98
CA SER A 258 -31.14 -6.52 -30.59
C SER A 258 -30.81 -5.42 -29.59
N THR A 259 -31.22 -5.61 -28.34
CA THR A 259 -31.11 -4.64 -27.24
C THR A 259 -30.66 -5.40 -25.98
N PRO A 260 -29.39 -5.84 -25.92
CA PRO A 260 -28.87 -6.50 -24.74
C PRO A 260 -28.92 -5.57 -23.53
N LEU A 261 -29.09 -6.13 -22.34
CA LEU A 261 -28.94 -5.37 -21.10
C LEU A 261 -27.46 -5.08 -20.89
N LEU A 262 -27.05 -3.83 -21.10
CA LEU A 262 -25.67 -3.38 -20.97
C LEU A 262 -25.52 -2.45 -19.77
N ASN A 263 -24.61 -2.80 -18.87
CA ASN A 263 -24.31 -2.03 -17.67
C ASN A 263 -22.84 -1.61 -17.67
N GLY A 264 -22.55 -0.47 -17.05
CA GLY A 264 -21.17 -0.03 -16.90
C GLY A 264 -21.03 1.40 -16.42
N VAL A 265 -19.96 2.05 -16.88
CA VAL A 265 -19.49 3.32 -16.34
C VAL A 265 -19.14 4.29 -17.47
N VAL A 266 -19.43 5.56 -17.25
CA VAL A 266 -18.99 6.69 -18.06
C VAL A 266 -17.99 7.50 -17.24
N LEU A 267 -16.80 7.75 -17.78
CA LEU A 267 -15.69 8.46 -17.12
C LEU A 267 -15.22 9.64 -17.95
N ARG A 268 -15.01 10.80 -17.32
CA ARG A 268 -14.47 12.00 -17.98
C ARG A 268 -13.03 11.76 -18.41
N GLN A 269 -12.76 11.97 -19.69
CA GLN A 269 -11.42 11.83 -20.25
C GLN A 269 -10.49 12.92 -19.70
N GLN A 270 -9.33 12.50 -19.20
CA GLN A 270 -8.22 13.37 -18.82
C GLN A 270 -7.27 13.51 -20.01
N ILE A 271 -7.68 14.31 -20.99
CA ILE A 271 -6.96 14.47 -22.25
C ILE A 271 -5.68 15.29 -22.01
N PRO A 272 -4.48 14.77 -22.34
CA PRO A 272 -3.23 15.52 -22.26
C PRO A 272 -3.24 16.76 -23.16
N ALA A 273 -2.39 17.75 -22.84
CA ALA A 273 -2.19 18.90 -23.70
C ALA A 273 -1.74 18.44 -25.10
N GLY A 274 -2.50 18.80 -26.14
CA GLY A 274 -2.26 18.35 -27.52
C GLY A 274 -3.09 17.13 -27.96
N GLY A 275 -3.92 16.56 -27.08
CA GLY A 275 -4.77 15.41 -27.39
C GLY A 275 -4.12 14.08 -27.05
N PHE A 276 -4.89 12.99 -27.17
CA PHE A 276 -4.32 11.66 -27.06
C PHE A 276 -3.44 11.33 -28.27
N SER A 277 -2.39 10.54 -28.04
CA SER A 277 -1.48 9.99 -29.06
C SER A 277 -0.82 8.73 -28.49
N ASN A 278 0.06 8.07 -29.25
CA ASN A 278 0.75 6.89 -28.74
C ASN A 278 1.50 7.15 -27.43
N ALA A 279 1.94 8.38 -27.18
CA ALA A 279 2.61 8.79 -25.95
C ALA A 279 1.72 8.69 -24.70
N ALA A 280 0.39 8.61 -24.85
CA ALA A 280 -0.53 8.39 -23.74
C ALA A 280 -0.49 6.96 -23.19
N LEU A 281 0.06 6.02 -23.96
CA LEU A 281 0.33 4.65 -23.51
C LEU A 281 1.84 4.47 -23.44
N ASN A 282 2.42 4.66 -22.27
CA ASN A 282 3.84 4.54 -22.02
C ASN A 282 4.06 4.02 -20.59
N GLY A 283 4.47 2.77 -20.47
CA GLY A 283 4.55 2.04 -19.21
C GLY A 283 3.50 0.93 -19.08
N GLY A 284 3.28 0.51 -17.84
CA GLY A 284 2.41 -0.62 -17.50
C GLY A 284 0.95 -0.21 -17.28
N MET A 285 0.04 -1.01 -17.83
CA MET A 285 -1.41 -0.97 -17.57
C MET A 285 -1.87 -2.38 -17.18
N VAL A 286 -2.34 -2.55 -15.95
CA VAL A 286 -2.91 -3.82 -15.49
C VAL A 286 -4.33 -3.93 -16.05
N ILE A 287 -4.56 -4.95 -16.86
CA ILE A 287 -5.86 -5.24 -17.47
C ILE A 287 -6.55 -6.36 -16.72
N TYR A 288 -7.86 -6.24 -16.56
CA TYR A 288 -8.69 -7.30 -15.99
C TYR A 288 -10.04 -7.33 -16.70
N LEU A 289 -10.37 -8.49 -17.25
CA LEU A 289 -11.42 -8.64 -18.24
C LEU A 289 -12.23 -9.90 -17.95
N THR A 290 -13.52 -9.83 -18.29
CA THR A 290 -14.48 -10.92 -18.14
C THR A 290 -15.13 -11.21 -19.50
N GLY A 291 -15.30 -12.48 -19.84
CA GLY A 291 -15.93 -12.97 -21.07
C GLY A 291 -16.86 -14.16 -20.84
N PHE A 292 -17.46 -14.64 -21.92
CA PHE A 292 -18.33 -15.83 -21.89
C PHE A 292 -18.25 -16.57 -23.23
N THR A 293 -17.57 -17.71 -23.24
CA THR A 293 -17.10 -18.34 -24.49
C THR A 293 -17.05 -19.86 -24.41
N PHE A 294 -16.79 -20.51 -25.54
CA PHE A 294 -16.48 -21.94 -25.57
C PHE A 294 -15.03 -22.15 -25.13
N CYS A 295 -14.86 -22.88 -24.01
CA CYS A 295 -13.53 -23.19 -23.48
C CYS A 295 -13.04 -24.55 -23.98
N GLY A 296 -11.84 -24.59 -24.55
CA GLY A 296 -11.26 -25.80 -25.13
C GLY A 296 -12.16 -26.42 -26.20
N ASN A 297 -12.38 -27.74 -26.12
CA ASN A 297 -13.28 -28.48 -27.01
C ASN A 297 -14.69 -28.66 -26.43
N GLY A 298 -15.08 -27.85 -25.43
CA GLY A 298 -16.37 -27.93 -24.76
C GLY A 298 -17.54 -27.63 -25.70
N SER A 299 -18.69 -28.26 -25.43
CA SER A 299 -19.93 -28.04 -26.22
C SER A 299 -20.86 -26.98 -25.62
N ALA A 300 -20.50 -26.40 -24.47
CA ALA A 300 -21.24 -25.33 -23.79
C ALA A 300 -20.31 -24.14 -23.53
N ARG A 301 -20.88 -22.94 -23.48
CA ARG A 301 -20.15 -21.74 -23.10
C ARG A 301 -19.95 -21.68 -21.58
N SER A 302 -18.83 -21.14 -21.14
CA SER A 302 -18.43 -20.96 -19.74
C SER A 302 -17.91 -19.56 -19.50
N SER A 303 -17.84 -19.18 -18.22
CA SER A 303 -17.21 -17.92 -17.81
C SER A 303 -15.71 -17.94 -18.16
N ASP A 304 -15.23 -16.78 -18.57
CA ASP A 304 -13.84 -16.55 -18.96
C ASP A 304 -13.32 -15.34 -18.19
N ALA A 305 -12.23 -15.49 -17.45
CA ALA A 305 -11.65 -14.43 -16.63
C ALA A 305 -10.16 -14.29 -16.94
N LEU A 306 -9.73 -13.06 -17.17
CA LEU A 306 -8.36 -12.74 -17.55
C LEU A 306 -7.84 -11.57 -16.72
N ALA A 307 -6.60 -11.69 -16.22
CA ALA A 307 -5.85 -10.59 -15.65
C ALA A 307 -4.44 -10.55 -16.25
N GLY A 308 -3.89 -9.36 -16.48
CA GLY A 308 -2.59 -9.23 -17.13
C GLY A 308 -1.97 -7.86 -17.00
N LEU A 309 -0.72 -7.74 -17.45
CA LEU A 309 -0.03 -6.49 -17.65
C LEU A 309 0.20 -6.25 -19.15
N SER A 310 -0.32 -5.14 -19.65
CA SER A 310 0.06 -4.57 -20.93
C SER A 310 1.14 -3.51 -20.71
N THR A 311 2.33 -3.69 -21.30
CA THR A 311 3.42 -2.73 -21.26
C THR A 311 3.58 -2.08 -22.62
N THR A 312 3.58 -0.75 -22.66
CA THR A 312 3.62 0.05 -23.90
C THR A 312 4.80 1.02 -23.90
N ASP A 313 5.29 1.39 -25.08
CA ASP A 313 6.55 2.13 -25.24
C ASP A 313 6.38 3.63 -25.57
N GLY A 314 5.14 4.12 -25.67
CA GLY A 314 4.85 5.48 -26.12
C GLY A 314 4.89 5.68 -27.63
N ASN A 315 5.33 4.68 -28.41
CA ASN A 315 5.61 4.80 -29.85
C ASN A 315 4.83 3.81 -30.72
N GLY A 316 4.06 2.90 -30.11
CA GLY A 316 3.17 1.99 -30.83
C GLY A 316 3.54 0.50 -30.70
N ALA A 317 4.56 0.15 -29.91
CA ALA A 317 4.88 -1.24 -29.59
C ALA A 317 4.34 -1.61 -28.19
N LEU A 318 3.78 -2.81 -28.07
CA LEU A 318 3.28 -3.32 -26.80
C LEU A 318 3.72 -4.76 -26.54
N ASN A 319 3.76 -5.11 -25.26
CA ASN A 319 4.00 -6.46 -24.77
C ASN A 319 2.96 -6.80 -23.70
N ILE A 320 2.29 -7.95 -23.82
CA ILE A 320 1.29 -8.40 -22.86
C ILE A 320 1.79 -9.68 -22.18
N THR A 321 1.70 -9.69 -20.85
CA THR A 321 1.76 -10.91 -20.04
C THR A 321 0.42 -11.04 -19.32
N PHE A 322 -0.26 -12.17 -19.47
CA PHE A 322 -1.55 -12.38 -18.83
C PHE A 322 -1.75 -13.84 -18.43
N ASP A 323 -2.66 -14.03 -17.48
CA ASP A 323 -3.18 -15.30 -17.08
C ASP A 323 -4.70 -15.27 -17.23
N GLU A 324 -5.22 -16.38 -17.72
CA GLU A 324 -6.60 -16.55 -18.11
C GLU A 324 -7.10 -17.87 -17.58
N ASN A 325 -8.35 -17.89 -17.13
CA ASN A 325 -9.09 -19.09 -16.82
C ASN A 325 -10.40 -19.06 -17.60
N CYS A 326 -10.50 -19.98 -18.55
CA CYS A 326 -11.70 -20.22 -19.32
C CYS A 326 -12.34 -21.52 -18.83
N GLY A 327 -13.40 -21.41 -18.02
CA GLY A 327 -14.19 -22.57 -17.58
C GLY A 327 -13.40 -23.66 -16.85
N GLY A 328 -12.36 -23.28 -16.08
CA GLY A 328 -11.46 -24.19 -15.36
C GLY A 328 -10.19 -24.54 -16.12
N LEU A 329 -10.04 -24.10 -17.37
CA LEU A 329 -8.85 -24.29 -18.17
C LEU A 329 -7.97 -23.04 -18.08
N SER A 330 -6.79 -23.20 -17.47
CA SER A 330 -5.82 -22.10 -17.36
C SER A 330 -4.95 -21.96 -18.61
N ASN A 331 -4.69 -20.71 -18.95
CA ASN A 331 -3.78 -20.31 -20.00
C ASN A 331 -2.89 -19.18 -19.47
N SER A 332 -1.57 -19.30 -19.62
CA SER A 332 -0.59 -18.32 -19.15
C SER A 332 0.31 -17.93 -20.31
N ILE A 333 0.24 -16.66 -20.71
CA ILE A 333 1.04 -16.12 -21.80
C ILE A 333 1.98 -15.05 -21.25
N SER A 334 3.26 -15.15 -21.59
CA SER A 334 4.24 -14.13 -21.27
C SER A 334 4.90 -13.61 -22.53
N GLY A 335 5.03 -12.30 -22.63
CA GLY A 335 5.77 -11.67 -23.72
C GLY A 335 5.02 -11.56 -25.05
N LEU A 336 3.68 -11.64 -25.07
CA LEU A 336 2.89 -11.49 -26.29
C LEU A 336 3.13 -10.11 -26.89
N SER A 337 3.88 -10.08 -27.99
CA SER A 337 4.25 -8.84 -28.66
C SER A 337 3.16 -8.41 -29.64
N GLY A 338 2.92 -7.12 -29.72
CA GLY A 338 1.94 -6.54 -30.64
C GLY A 338 2.22 -5.07 -30.90
N THR A 339 1.29 -4.43 -31.60
CA THR A 339 1.35 -2.98 -31.87
C THR A 339 0.04 -2.29 -31.50
N TYR A 340 0.11 -1.01 -31.21
CA TYR A 340 -1.07 -0.18 -30.96
C TYR A 340 -0.99 1.16 -31.69
N SER A 341 -2.15 1.76 -31.91
CA SER A 341 -2.27 3.12 -32.44
C SER A 341 -3.38 3.85 -31.71
N VAL A 342 -3.06 5.00 -31.11
CA VAL A 342 -3.99 5.87 -30.38
C VAL A 342 -4.40 7.05 -31.25
N ALA A 343 -5.70 7.18 -31.51
CA ALA A 343 -6.28 8.35 -32.15
C ALA A 343 -6.42 9.52 -31.18
N SER A 344 -6.56 10.75 -31.70
CA SER A 344 -6.67 11.98 -30.89
C SER A 344 -7.85 12.00 -29.92
N ASN A 345 -8.90 11.23 -30.23
CA ASN A 345 -10.10 11.06 -29.42
C ASN A 345 -9.99 9.92 -28.38
N GLY A 346 -8.81 9.29 -28.26
CA GLY A 346 -8.53 8.21 -27.32
C GLY A 346 -8.90 6.81 -27.80
N ARG A 347 -9.53 6.66 -28.98
CA ARG A 347 -9.76 5.33 -29.56
C ARG A 347 -8.42 4.69 -29.91
N THR A 348 -8.19 3.49 -29.41
CA THR A 348 -6.94 2.76 -29.55
C THR A 348 -7.21 1.43 -30.25
N SER A 349 -6.53 1.18 -31.37
CA SER A 349 -6.53 -0.12 -32.05
C SER A 349 -5.33 -0.92 -31.55
N ILE A 350 -5.55 -2.16 -31.10
CA ILE A 350 -4.52 -3.04 -30.56
C ILE A 350 -4.44 -4.28 -31.46
N ALA A 351 -3.29 -4.46 -32.09
CA ALA A 351 -2.99 -5.59 -32.96
C ALA A 351 -2.15 -6.62 -32.19
N VAL A 352 -2.84 -7.61 -31.67
CA VAL A 352 -2.31 -8.88 -31.11
C VAL A 352 -3.05 -10.04 -31.78
N ALA A 353 -2.71 -11.29 -31.50
CA ALA A 353 -3.27 -12.47 -32.17
C ALA A 353 -4.82 -12.47 -32.28
N ASN A 354 -5.53 -12.03 -31.24
CA ASN A 354 -7.00 -11.97 -31.22
C ASN A 354 -7.58 -10.56 -31.41
N GLY A 355 -6.71 -9.55 -31.52
CA GLY A 355 -7.06 -8.13 -31.59
C GLY A 355 -7.81 -7.58 -30.37
N ALA A 356 -7.70 -6.27 -30.12
CA ALA A 356 -8.50 -5.59 -29.13
C ALA A 356 -8.76 -4.13 -29.55
N VAL A 357 -9.82 -3.55 -29.01
CA VAL A 357 -10.11 -2.12 -29.12
C VAL A 357 -10.19 -1.54 -27.71
N ALA A 358 -9.63 -0.35 -27.53
CA ALA A 358 -9.68 0.36 -26.26
C ALA A 358 -10.06 1.84 -26.45
N TYR A 359 -10.63 2.44 -25.41
CA TYR A 359 -10.96 3.86 -25.35
C TYR A 359 -10.35 4.45 -24.08
N LEU A 360 -9.37 5.35 -24.26
CA LEU A 360 -8.61 5.91 -23.15
C LEU A 360 -9.48 6.83 -22.28
N VAL A 361 -9.37 6.66 -20.98
CA VAL A 361 -9.90 7.59 -19.97
C VAL A 361 -8.81 8.57 -19.58
N SER A 362 -7.60 8.08 -19.31
CA SER A 362 -6.42 8.86 -18.99
C SER A 362 -5.18 8.11 -19.51
N PRO A 363 -3.96 8.67 -19.43
CA PRO A 363 -2.76 7.94 -19.81
C PRO A 363 -2.65 6.59 -19.06
N ASN A 364 -2.36 5.51 -19.80
CA ASN A 364 -2.34 4.13 -19.29
C ASN A 364 -3.63 3.67 -18.58
N GLN A 365 -4.79 4.23 -18.93
CA GLN A 365 -6.08 3.84 -18.37
C GLN A 365 -7.16 3.80 -19.44
N ALA A 366 -7.89 2.68 -19.57
CA ALA A 366 -8.81 2.51 -20.68
C ALA A 366 -9.94 1.49 -20.42
N PHE A 367 -11.09 1.72 -21.05
CA PHE A 367 -12.05 0.63 -21.32
C PHE A 367 -11.56 -0.17 -22.52
N LEU A 368 -11.65 -1.50 -22.48
CA LEU A 368 -11.21 -2.36 -23.58
C LEU A 368 -12.01 -3.65 -23.70
N PHE A 369 -12.03 -4.20 -24.92
CA PHE A 369 -12.58 -5.52 -25.20
C PHE A 369 -11.83 -6.23 -26.33
N SER A 370 -11.85 -7.57 -26.33
CA SER A 370 -11.28 -8.43 -27.38
C SER A 370 -12.15 -8.42 -28.64
N THR A 371 -11.53 -8.51 -29.81
CA THR A 371 -12.26 -8.51 -31.09
C THR A 371 -12.68 -9.89 -31.57
N ASP A 372 -12.50 -10.92 -30.74
CA ASP A 372 -12.79 -12.33 -31.03
C ASP A 372 -14.14 -12.80 -30.46
N SER A 373 -14.42 -14.09 -30.59
CA SER A 373 -15.68 -14.69 -30.13
C SER A 373 -15.82 -14.79 -28.60
N SER A 374 -14.76 -14.51 -27.83
CA SER A 374 -14.82 -14.61 -26.36
C SER A 374 -15.59 -13.45 -25.73
N VAL A 375 -15.64 -12.32 -26.45
CA VAL A 375 -16.22 -11.06 -25.99
C VAL A 375 -15.65 -10.69 -24.61
N VAL A 376 -14.35 -10.91 -24.38
CA VAL A 376 -13.71 -10.58 -23.11
C VAL A 376 -13.57 -9.06 -23.02
N SER A 377 -14.12 -8.44 -21.98
CA SER A 377 -14.15 -6.98 -21.82
C SER A 377 -13.94 -6.54 -20.38
N GLY A 378 -13.45 -5.32 -20.18
CA GLY A 378 -13.25 -4.77 -18.85
C GLY A 378 -12.46 -3.47 -18.88
N PHE A 379 -11.54 -3.34 -17.94
CA PHE A 379 -10.82 -2.09 -17.70
C PHE A 379 -9.32 -2.33 -17.58
N GLY A 380 -8.56 -1.29 -17.89
CA GLY A 380 -7.12 -1.23 -17.68
C GLY A 380 -6.79 -0.08 -16.74
N GLU A 381 -6.08 -0.38 -15.65
CA GLU A 381 -5.62 0.60 -14.66
C GLU A 381 -4.12 0.87 -14.83
N PRO A 382 -3.67 2.12 -14.64
CA PRO A 382 -2.26 2.46 -14.71
C PRO A 382 -1.52 1.77 -13.58
N GLN A 383 -0.47 1.02 -13.91
CA GLN A 383 0.38 0.39 -12.90
C GLN A 383 1.30 1.43 -12.27
N ALA A 384 1.39 1.43 -10.94
CA ALA A 384 2.30 2.31 -10.21
C ALA A 384 3.76 2.00 -10.57
N ALA A 385 4.56 3.04 -10.80
CA ALA A 385 5.98 2.93 -11.11
C ALA A 385 6.81 2.65 -9.84
N MET A 386 6.72 1.43 -9.32
CA MET A 386 7.44 0.98 -8.13
C MET A 386 7.90 -0.49 -8.24
N SER A 387 8.75 -0.93 -7.32
CA SER A 387 9.10 -2.34 -7.22
C SER A 387 7.99 -3.11 -6.52
N PHE A 388 7.44 -4.12 -7.19
CA PHE A 388 6.43 -5.01 -6.63
C PHE A 388 7.10 -6.26 -6.07
N THR A 389 7.27 -6.29 -4.76
CA THR A 389 7.71 -7.46 -3.96
C THR A 389 6.62 -7.79 -2.93
N ASN A 390 6.76 -8.87 -2.15
CA ASN A 390 5.76 -9.20 -1.12
C ASN A 390 5.49 -8.03 -0.18
N SER A 391 6.50 -7.23 0.18
CA SER A 391 6.36 -6.03 1.00
C SER A 391 5.42 -4.95 0.42
N ALA A 392 5.15 -4.96 -0.89
CA ALA A 392 4.19 -4.06 -1.53
C ALA A 392 2.74 -4.52 -1.35
N LEU A 393 2.53 -5.82 -1.10
CA LEU A 393 1.24 -6.40 -0.72
C LEU A 393 1.25 -6.62 0.80
N ASN A 394 1.07 -5.54 1.57
CA ASN A 394 1.06 -5.56 3.03
C ASN A 394 -0.02 -4.63 3.57
N GLY A 395 -0.97 -5.17 4.32
CA GLY A 395 -2.10 -4.44 4.90
C GLY A 395 -3.42 -5.14 4.69
N ASN A 396 -4.51 -4.41 4.98
CA ASN A 396 -5.88 -4.90 4.86
C ASN A 396 -6.50 -4.43 3.54
N TYR A 397 -7.19 -5.34 2.87
CA TYR A 397 -7.83 -5.12 1.59
C TYR A 397 -9.28 -5.59 1.67
N ALA A 398 -10.20 -4.73 1.24
CA ALA A 398 -11.53 -5.14 0.85
C ALA A 398 -11.42 -5.86 -0.50
N GLY A 399 -11.99 -7.06 -0.60
CA GLY A 399 -11.98 -7.85 -1.81
C GLY A 399 -13.38 -8.16 -2.31
N VAL A 400 -13.54 -8.23 -3.63
CA VAL A 400 -14.79 -8.64 -4.29
C VAL A 400 -14.50 -9.47 -5.53
N ALA A 401 -15.40 -10.40 -5.87
CA ALA A 401 -15.46 -10.95 -7.22
C ALA A 401 -16.07 -9.92 -8.19
N ALA A 402 -15.43 -9.69 -9.33
CA ALA A 402 -15.95 -8.84 -10.40
C ALA A 402 -17.29 -9.37 -10.93
N THR A 403 -17.98 -8.56 -11.73
CA THR A 403 -19.30 -8.90 -12.28
C THR A 403 -19.27 -10.26 -12.98
N PRO A 404 -20.13 -11.22 -12.57
CA PRO A 404 -20.10 -12.58 -13.09
C PRO A 404 -20.57 -12.65 -14.55
N ALA A 405 -20.03 -13.60 -15.32
CA ALA A 405 -20.44 -13.86 -16.70
C ALA A 405 -21.51 -14.96 -16.83
N SER A 406 -21.84 -15.65 -15.74
CA SER A 406 -22.89 -16.65 -15.68
C SER A 406 -23.44 -16.77 -14.25
N PHE A 407 -24.60 -17.42 -14.11
CA PHE A 407 -25.22 -17.67 -12.80
C PHE A 407 -24.46 -18.71 -11.96
N GLY A 408 -23.57 -19.50 -12.56
CA GLY A 408 -22.77 -20.51 -11.86
C GLY A 408 -21.52 -19.96 -11.18
N VAL A 409 -21.18 -18.69 -11.42
CA VAL A 409 -20.03 -18.03 -10.79
C VAL A 409 -20.33 -17.82 -9.31
N GLN A 410 -19.39 -18.23 -8.46
CA GLN A 410 -19.38 -17.89 -7.06
C GLN A 410 -18.82 -16.48 -6.89
N VAL A 411 -19.62 -15.56 -6.35
CA VAL A 411 -19.18 -14.20 -6.03
C VAL A 411 -18.86 -14.11 -4.54
N PHE A 412 -17.93 -13.23 -4.17
CA PHE A 412 -17.64 -12.94 -2.76
C PHE A 412 -17.49 -11.44 -2.53
N SER A 413 -17.68 -11.05 -1.27
CA SER A 413 -17.20 -9.78 -0.71
C SER A 413 -16.52 -10.09 0.63
N GLY A 414 -15.35 -9.53 0.90
CA GLY A 414 -14.59 -9.89 2.09
C GLY A 414 -13.51 -8.91 2.49
N GLU A 415 -12.84 -9.23 3.59
CA GLU A 415 -11.77 -8.43 4.20
C GLU A 415 -10.55 -9.32 4.45
N PHE A 416 -9.41 -8.91 3.91
CA PHE A 416 -8.22 -9.73 3.74
C PHE A 416 -6.97 -9.00 4.23
N ALA A 417 -6.22 -9.60 5.13
CA ALA A 417 -4.95 -9.09 5.64
C ALA A 417 -3.78 -9.84 4.99
N ALA A 418 -2.89 -9.11 4.32
CA ALA A 418 -1.66 -9.63 3.76
C ALA A 418 -0.46 -9.19 4.62
N ASP A 419 0.46 -10.10 4.94
CA ASP A 419 1.54 -9.86 5.91
C ASP A 419 2.82 -9.24 5.33
N GLY A 420 2.96 -9.21 4.00
CA GLY A 420 4.14 -8.73 3.29
C GLY A 420 5.39 -9.59 3.45
N ALA A 421 5.29 -10.78 4.03
CA ALA A 421 6.44 -11.59 4.41
C ALA A 421 7.16 -12.18 3.19
N SER A 422 8.47 -12.41 3.31
CA SER A 422 9.34 -12.94 2.23
C SER A 422 10.06 -14.21 2.70
N PRO A 423 10.28 -15.23 1.84
CA PRO A 423 9.99 -15.26 0.39
C PRO A 423 8.52 -15.54 0.05
N THR A 424 7.74 -16.01 1.01
CA THR A 424 6.32 -16.32 0.87
C THR A 424 5.56 -15.53 1.92
N GLY A 425 4.57 -14.76 1.49
CA GLY A 425 3.63 -14.05 2.34
C GLY A 425 2.39 -14.88 2.64
N ASN A 426 1.68 -14.52 3.69
CA ASN A 426 0.38 -15.09 4.04
C ASN A 426 -0.71 -14.04 3.91
N MET A 427 -1.84 -14.46 3.35
CA MET A 427 -3.08 -13.69 3.32
C MET A 427 -4.14 -14.44 4.10
N THR A 428 -4.71 -13.81 5.10
CA THR A 428 -5.83 -14.36 5.88
C THR A 428 -7.01 -13.40 5.78
N GLY A 429 -8.23 -13.90 5.91
CA GLY A 429 -9.38 -13.03 5.79
C GLY A 429 -10.67 -13.71 6.21
N THR A 430 -11.75 -12.95 6.08
CA THR A 430 -13.11 -13.48 6.17
C THR A 430 -13.91 -12.95 5.00
N GLU A 431 -14.71 -13.80 4.38
CA GLU A 431 -15.50 -13.47 3.19
C GLU A 431 -16.95 -13.93 3.34
N ASP A 432 -17.85 -13.19 2.74
CA ASP A 432 -19.23 -13.58 2.51
C ASP A 432 -19.37 -13.97 1.04
N ILE A 433 -19.89 -15.18 0.80
CA ILE A 433 -19.95 -15.82 -0.51
C ILE A 433 -21.39 -15.89 -0.99
N GLY A 434 -21.68 -15.34 -2.16
CA GLY A 434 -22.93 -15.52 -2.90
C GLY A 434 -22.77 -16.61 -3.96
N ALA A 435 -23.60 -17.64 -3.92
CA ALA A 435 -23.52 -18.77 -4.84
C ALA A 435 -24.92 -19.32 -5.13
N SER A 436 -25.07 -20.01 -6.28
CA SER A 436 -26.37 -20.55 -6.70
C SER A 436 -26.90 -21.62 -5.74
N SER A 437 -26.01 -22.22 -4.95
CA SER A 437 -26.32 -23.16 -3.89
C SER A 437 -26.90 -22.53 -2.63
N GLY A 438 -26.72 -21.22 -2.40
CA GLY A 438 -27.00 -20.55 -1.14
C GLY A 438 -25.84 -19.64 -0.70
N PRO A 439 -26.13 -18.55 0.03
CA PRO A 439 -25.09 -17.70 0.58
C PRO A 439 -24.35 -18.39 1.74
N VAL A 440 -23.05 -18.15 1.86
CA VAL A 440 -22.22 -18.57 2.99
C VAL A 440 -21.64 -17.33 3.64
N SER A 441 -22.00 -17.06 4.91
CA SER A 441 -21.51 -15.88 5.61
C SER A 441 -20.32 -16.20 6.49
N GLY A 442 -19.33 -15.32 6.46
CA GLY A 442 -18.17 -15.40 7.36
C GLY A 442 -17.26 -16.60 7.09
N ALA A 443 -17.12 -17.02 5.84
CA ALA A 443 -16.17 -18.05 5.45
C ALA A 443 -14.74 -17.56 5.72
N ALA A 444 -13.92 -18.40 6.36
CA ALA A 444 -12.52 -18.05 6.62
C ALA A 444 -11.71 -18.20 5.33
N PHE A 445 -10.90 -17.18 5.01
CA PHE A 445 -9.97 -17.20 3.88
C PHE A 445 -8.53 -17.37 4.37
N GLN A 446 -7.78 -18.27 3.74
CA GLN A 446 -6.35 -18.46 3.98
C GLN A 446 -5.64 -18.79 2.67
N ALA A 447 -4.60 -18.03 2.35
CA ALA A 447 -3.75 -18.26 1.20
C ALA A 447 -2.28 -17.94 1.49
N ALA A 448 -1.39 -18.63 0.79
CA ALA A 448 0.02 -18.24 0.69
C ALA A 448 0.23 -17.51 -0.64
N TYR A 449 1.06 -16.47 -0.67
CA TYR A 449 1.37 -15.75 -1.89
C TYR A 449 2.87 -15.44 -2.05
N ALA A 450 3.28 -15.19 -3.28
CA ALA A 450 4.60 -14.69 -3.61
C ALA A 450 4.52 -13.78 -4.84
N ILE A 451 4.94 -12.53 -4.68
CA ILE A 451 5.12 -11.55 -5.74
C ILE A 451 6.57 -11.66 -6.23
N SER A 452 6.75 -11.91 -7.52
CA SER A 452 8.07 -12.10 -8.12
C SER A 452 8.96 -10.87 -7.93
N SER A 453 10.15 -11.03 -7.35
CA SER A 453 11.15 -9.97 -7.26
C SER A 453 11.93 -9.76 -8.57
N SER A 454 11.82 -10.68 -9.53
CA SER A 454 12.61 -10.71 -10.76
C SER A 454 11.90 -10.12 -11.98
N SER A 455 10.59 -9.88 -11.89
CA SER A 455 9.82 -9.26 -12.96
C SER A 455 9.19 -7.98 -12.45
N ALA A 456 9.65 -6.83 -12.96
CA ALA A 456 9.07 -5.50 -12.68
C ALA A 456 7.59 -5.35 -13.14
N ASN A 457 6.92 -6.46 -13.49
CA ASN A 457 5.54 -6.51 -13.95
C ASN A 457 4.51 -6.67 -12.82
N GLY A 458 4.93 -6.85 -11.57
CA GLY A 458 4.02 -7.01 -10.43
C GLY A 458 3.18 -8.29 -10.44
N ARG A 459 3.57 -9.30 -11.23
CA ARG A 459 2.92 -10.62 -11.27
C ARG A 459 3.35 -11.48 -10.09
N GLY A 460 2.41 -12.16 -9.46
CA GLY A 460 2.65 -13.08 -8.34
C GLY A 460 1.77 -14.32 -8.40
N THR A 461 2.08 -15.30 -7.55
CA THR A 461 1.26 -16.50 -7.36
C THR A 461 0.53 -16.43 -6.03
N MET A 462 -0.66 -17.03 -5.98
CA MET A 462 -1.43 -17.23 -4.76
C MET A 462 -1.94 -18.67 -4.73
N THR A 463 -1.81 -19.34 -3.59
CA THR A 463 -2.35 -20.67 -3.35
C THR A 463 -3.32 -20.60 -2.18
N VAL A 464 -4.61 -20.81 -2.48
CA VAL A 464 -5.70 -20.76 -1.51
C VAL A 464 -5.83 -22.13 -0.85
N ALA A 465 -5.81 -22.14 0.48
CA ALA A 465 -5.88 -23.33 1.32
C ALA A 465 -7.24 -23.48 2.05
N SER A 466 -8.06 -22.44 2.04
CA SER A 466 -9.43 -22.43 2.57
C SER A 466 -10.47 -22.81 1.52
N GLY A 467 -11.70 -23.12 1.96
CA GLY A 467 -12.82 -23.41 1.07
C GLY A 467 -12.53 -24.60 0.15
N GLU A 468 -12.82 -24.43 -1.15
CA GLU A 468 -12.48 -25.41 -2.19
C GLU A 468 -10.98 -25.41 -2.55
N GLY A 469 -10.23 -24.44 -2.04
CA GLY A 469 -8.81 -24.23 -2.34
C GLY A 469 -8.58 -23.80 -3.78
N GLY A 470 -7.31 -23.79 -4.21
CA GLY A 470 -6.95 -23.57 -5.60
C GLY A 470 -5.75 -22.67 -5.78
N ASN A 471 -5.47 -22.35 -7.04
CA ASN A 471 -4.36 -21.47 -7.40
C ASN A 471 -4.90 -20.24 -8.10
N ALA A 472 -4.28 -19.09 -7.84
CA ALA A 472 -4.56 -17.84 -8.51
C ALA A 472 -3.26 -17.12 -8.87
N VAL A 473 -3.36 -16.20 -9.83
CA VAL A 473 -2.26 -15.30 -10.20
C VAL A 473 -2.65 -13.89 -9.82
N ILE A 474 -1.74 -13.19 -9.16
CA ILE A 474 -1.87 -11.80 -8.73
C ILE A 474 -1.23 -10.89 -9.78
N TYR A 475 -1.87 -9.76 -10.07
CA TYR A 475 -1.26 -8.61 -10.75
C TYR A 475 -1.41 -7.37 -9.87
N MET A 476 -0.30 -6.84 -9.39
CA MET A 476 -0.27 -5.62 -8.57
C MET A 476 -0.54 -4.38 -9.44
N ILE A 477 -1.53 -3.58 -9.07
CA ILE A 477 -1.78 -2.26 -9.68
C ILE A 477 -0.93 -1.21 -8.96
N SER A 478 -1.01 -1.19 -7.63
CA SER A 478 -0.28 -0.30 -6.72
C SER A 478 -0.07 -0.98 -5.37
N ALA A 479 0.50 -0.29 -4.37
CA ALA A 479 0.53 -0.81 -3.00
C ALA A 479 -0.88 -0.94 -2.36
N THR A 480 -1.87 -0.25 -2.91
CA THR A 480 -3.24 -0.17 -2.36
C THR A 480 -4.26 -0.93 -3.20
N ALA A 481 -3.88 -1.50 -4.33
CA ALA A 481 -4.80 -2.23 -5.20
C ALA A 481 -4.08 -3.34 -5.99
N PHE A 482 -4.75 -4.47 -6.13
CA PHE A 482 -4.31 -5.57 -6.99
C PHE A 482 -5.51 -6.36 -7.49
N VAL A 483 -5.30 -7.14 -8.54
CA VAL A 483 -6.29 -8.08 -9.07
C VAL A 483 -5.73 -9.49 -9.02
N ALA A 484 -6.62 -10.48 -8.99
CA ALA A 484 -6.25 -11.86 -9.13
C ALA A 484 -7.20 -12.63 -10.05
N VAL A 485 -6.71 -13.71 -10.64
CA VAL A 485 -7.51 -14.65 -11.44
C VAL A 485 -7.28 -16.06 -10.92
N SER A 486 -8.36 -16.77 -10.58
CA SER A 486 -8.30 -18.19 -10.20
C SER A 486 -7.98 -19.03 -11.44
N LEU A 487 -7.13 -20.06 -11.33
CA LEU A 487 -6.63 -20.85 -12.46
C LEU A 487 -7.34 -22.18 -12.68
N ASN A 488 -8.13 -22.63 -11.71
CA ASN A 488 -8.74 -23.96 -11.68
C ASN A 488 -10.22 -23.95 -11.31
N ASP A 489 -10.83 -22.77 -11.26
CA ASP A 489 -12.25 -22.59 -11.01
C ASP A 489 -13.05 -22.83 -12.30
N PRO A 490 -14.03 -23.75 -12.33
CA PRO A 490 -14.87 -24.00 -13.51
C PRO A 490 -15.83 -22.84 -13.86
N ASN A 491 -16.08 -21.91 -12.94
CA ASN A 491 -16.91 -20.72 -13.15
C ASN A 491 -16.15 -19.46 -12.69
N PRO A 492 -15.03 -19.11 -13.35
CA PRO A 492 -14.12 -18.10 -12.83
C PRO A 492 -14.68 -16.69 -12.91
N ALA A 493 -14.18 -15.85 -12.00
CA ALA A 493 -14.30 -14.40 -12.03
C ALA A 493 -12.92 -13.77 -11.79
N VAL A 494 -12.76 -12.52 -12.25
CA VAL A 494 -11.65 -11.68 -11.78
C VAL A 494 -11.93 -11.31 -10.33
N LEU A 495 -10.91 -11.38 -9.49
CA LEU A 495 -10.97 -10.95 -8.10
C LEU A 495 -10.30 -9.58 -7.96
N LEU A 496 -10.98 -8.63 -7.37
CA LEU A 496 -10.51 -7.26 -7.19
C LEU A 496 -10.25 -7.01 -5.71
N PHE A 497 -9.13 -6.37 -5.39
CA PHE A 497 -8.76 -6.04 -4.02
C PHE A 497 -8.28 -4.60 -3.95
N GLU A 498 -8.89 -3.82 -3.07
CA GLU A 498 -8.51 -2.44 -2.77
C GLU A 498 -8.30 -2.26 -1.27
N GLN A 499 -7.44 -1.34 -0.88
CA GLN A 499 -7.14 -1.08 0.53
C GLN A 499 -8.42 -0.79 1.32
N SER A 500 -8.62 -1.51 2.42
CA SER A 500 -9.80 -1.43 3.28
C SER A 500 -9.89 -0.11 4.05
N ALA A 501 -11.10 0.28 4.45
CA ALA A 501 -11.40 1.34 5.42
C ALA A 501 -10.83 0.99 6.78
N THR A 502 -9.51 1.13 6.99
CA THR A 502 -8.91 0.75 8.26
C THR A 502 -9.54 1.54 9.42
N SER A 503 -10.04 0.85 10.45
CA SER A 503 -9.51 1.17 11.78
C SER A 503 -8.01 0.88 11.69
N PRO A 504 -7.12 1.89 11.83
CA PRO A 504 -5.71 1.71 11.52
C PRO A 504 -5.17 0.50 12.30
N PRO A 505 -4.41 -0.43 11.67
CA PRO A 505 -3.70 -1.45 12.42
C PRO A 505 -2.93 -0.74 13.54
N PRO A 506 -2.92 -1.27 14.78
CA PRO A 506 -2.43 -0.54 15.94
C PRO A 506 -1.01 -0.04 15.64
N THR A 507 -0.87 1.30 15.56
CA THR A 507 0.41 1.93 15.22
C THR A 507 1.47 1.36 16.17
N PRO A 508 2.55 0.74 15.65
CA PRO A 508 3.55 0.17 16.53
C PRO A 508 4.12 1.27 17.42
N THR A 509 4.32 0.98 18.70
CA THR A 509 4.83 1.94 19.68
C THR A 509 6.29 1.65 19.99
N LEU A 510 7.02 2.65 20.50
CA LEU A 510 8.38 2.45 21.00
C LEU A 510 8.38 1.51 22.21
N THR A 511 9.10 0.39 22.11
CA THR A 511 9.30 -0.54 23.23
C THR A 511 10.58 -0.25 24.00
N SER A 512 11.67 0.10 23.31
CA SER A 512 12.96 0.38 23.96
C SER A 512 13.85 1.38 23.20
N LEU A 513 14.75 2.00 23.98
CA LEU A 513 15.94 2.72 23.53
C LEU A 513 17.12 2.21 24.37
N THR A 514 18.21 1.76 23.74
CA THR A 514 19.42 1.32 24.44
C THR A 514 20.67 2.01 23.88
N LEU A 515 21.71 2.12 24.70
CA LEU A 515 23.01 2.69 24.32
C LEU A 515 24.12 1.67 24.61
N SER A 516 25.03 1.48 23.65
CA SER A 516 26.17 0.57 23.81
C SER A 516 27.43 1.17 23.19
N PRO A 517 28.47 1.48 23.99
CA PRO A 517 28.52 1.42 25.46
C PRO A 517 27.70 2.55 26.13
N ALA A 518 27.22 2.33 27.37
CA ALA A 518 26.49 3.33 28.16
C ALA A 518 27.41 4.31 28.94
N THR A 519 28.73 4.07 28.90
CA THR A 519 29.75 4.95 29.46
C THR A 519 30.90 5.09 28.48
N VAL A 520 31.34 6.31 28.21
CA VAL A 520 32.44 6.63 27.28
C VAL A 520 33.34 7.71 27.87
N THR A 521 34.57 7.84 27.36
CA THR A 521 35.39 9.04 27.59
C THR A 521 34.98 10.12 26.59
N GLY A 522 34.97 11.39 27.02
CA GLY A 522 34.59 12.51 26.15
C GLY A 522 35.44 12.57 24.88
N GLY A 523 34.78 12.53 23.72
CA GLY A 523 35.39 12.38 22.40
C GLY A 523 35.13 11.02 21.74
N ASP A 524 34.83 9.98 22.52
CA ASP A 524 34.42 8.67 22.00
C ASP A 524 32.91 8.63 21.72
N SER A 525 32.50 7.82 20.74
CA SER A 525 31.09 7.66 20.37
C SER A 525 30.40 6.49 21.08
N SER A 526 29.07 6.56 21.20
CA SER A 526 28.21 5.42 21.59
C SER A 526 27.21 5.10 20.47
N THR A 527 26.71 3.86 20.41
CA THR A 527 25.64 3.47 19.47
C THR A 527 24.31 3.37 20.19
N GLY A 528 23.30 4.10 19.70
CA GLY A 528 21.91 3.99 20.14
C GLY A 528 21.09 3.06 19.27
N THR A 529 20.18 2.27 19.87
CA THR A 529 19.26 1.36 19.17
C THR A 529 17.82 1.62 19.63
N VAL A 530 16.91 1.87 18.69
CA VAL A 530 15.46 1.98 18.93
C VAL A 530 14.75 0.68 18.52
N THR A 531 13.76 0.24 19.29
CA THR A 531 12.93 -0.94 18.98
C THR A 531 11.44 -0.60 19.06
N LEU A 532 10.65 -1.13 18.12
CA LEU A 532 9.21 -0.97 18.03
C LEU A 532 8.47 -2.23 18.54
N SER A 533 7.17 -2.10 18.84
CA SER A 533 6.31 -3.23 19.26
C SER A 533 5.90 -4.15 18.11
N GLY A 534 6.19 -3.77 16.87
CA GLY A 534 5.89 -4.52 15.65
C GLY A 534 6.60 -3.92 14.43
N PRO A 535 6.44 -4.53 13.23
CA PRO A 535 7.04 -4.02 11.99
C PRO A 535 6.62 -2.57 11.71
N ALA A 536 7.57 -1.73 11.26
CA ALA A 536 7.28 -0.34 10.89
C ALA A 536 6.35 -0.26 9.67
N PRO A 537 5.44 0.74 9.58
CA PRO A 537 4.48 0.89 8.47
C PRO A 537 5.13 1.10 7.10
N SER A 538 4.31 1.06 6.04
CA SER A 538 4.70 1.55 4.71
C SER A 538 5.13 3.03 4.81
N GLY A 539 6.31 3.35 4.28
CA GLY A 539 6.98 4.65 4.49
C GLY A 539 7.97 4.69 5.65
N GLY A 540 8.01 3.65 6.49
CA GLY A 540 8.88 3.54 7.66
C GLY A 540 8.39 4.33 8.88
N ALA A 541 9.03 4.13 10.02
CA ALA A 541 8.76 4.87 11.25
C ALA A 541 9.90 5.86 11.52
N GLN A 542 9.62 7.15 11.40
CA GLN A 542 10.59 8.20 11.71
C GLN A 542 10.55 8.51 13.21
N VAL A 543 11.58 8.05 13.94
CA VAL A 543 11.71 8.23 15.38
C VAL A 543 12.49 9.51 15.64
N ALA A 544 11.88 10.47 16.33
CA ALA A 544 12.54 11.71 16.72
C ALA A 544 13.54 11.45 17.86
N LEU A 545 14.74 12.02 17.77
CA LEU A 545 15.79 11.84 18.76
C LEU A 545 16.16 13.18 19.39
N SER A 546 16.49 13.18 20.68
CA SER A 546 16.99 14.37 21.37
C SER A 546 17.98 14.03 22.47
N SER A 547 18.79 15.03 22.84
CA SER A 547 19.75 14.97 23.94
C SER A 547 19.40 16.04 24.96
N SER A 548 19.54 15.72 26.25
CA SER A 548 19.34 16.70 27.33
C SER A 548 20.46 17.75 27.42
N ASP A 549 21.64 17.47 26.84
CA ASP A 549 22.77 18.39 26.78
C ASP A 549 23.57 18.17 25.49
N THR A 550 23.27 18.99 24.48
CA THR A 550 23.93 18.94 23.17
C THR A 550 25.35 19.48 23.17
N SER A 551 25.80 20.14 24.25
CA SER A 551 27.21 20.53 24.39
C SER A 551 28.10 19.34 24.76
N VAL A 552 27.52 18.32 25.40
CA VAL A 552 28.21 17.11 25.86
C VAL A 552 27.98 15.91 24.95
N ALA A 553 26.73 15.67 24.50
CA ALA A 553 26.41 14.57 23.58
C ALA A 553 25.36 14.98 22.54
N THR A 554 25.62 14.67 21.28
CA THR A 554 24.76 15.00 20.14
C THR A 554 24.25 13.74 19.44
N VAL A 555 23.04 13.84 18.88
CA VAL A 555 22.37 12.80 18.09
C VAL A 555 21.79 13.44 16.83
N PRO A 556 21.55 12.68 15.75
CA PRO A 556 20.73 13.15 14.63
C PRO A 556 19.34 13.59 15.10
N SER A 557 18.64 14.43 14.33
CA SER A 557 17.27 14.85 14.69
C SER A 557 16.26 13.70 14.66
N SER A 558 16.51 12.67 13.85
CA SER A 558 15.69 11.48 13.76
C SER A 558 16.47 10.28 13.22
N VAL A 559 15.92 9.09 13.42
CA VAL A 559 16.33 7.83 12.78
C VAL A 559 15.09 7.15 12.18
N THR A 560 15.23 6.56 10.99
CA THR A 560 14.13 5.85 10.33
C THR A 560 14.26 4.36 10.55
N VAL A 561 13.25 3.74 11.17
CA VAL A 561 13.05 2.29 11.09
C VAL A 561 12.38 1.99 9.75
N THR A 562 13.10 1.31 8.86
CA THR A 562 12.61 1.03 7.50
C THR A 562 11.35 0.17 7.53
N ALA A 563 10.47 0.33 6.53
CA ALA A 563 9.23 -0.44 6.43
C ALA A 563 9.47 -1.95 6.62
N GLY A 564 8.63 -2.60 7.42
CA GLY A 564 8.75 -4.02 7.76
C GLY A 564 9.82 -4.37 8.83
N ALA A 565 10.75 -3.47 9.14
CA ALA A 565 11.74 -3.68 10.20
C ALA A 565 11.18 -3.28 11.58
N THR A 566 11.77 -3.83 12.65
CA THR A 566 11.37 -3.55 14.04
C THR A 566 12.36 -2.69 14.80
N SER A 567 13.54 -2.42 14.25
CA SER A 567 14.60 -1.65 14.92
C SER A 567 15.49 -0.88 13.95
N ALA A 568 16.16 0.15 14.47
CA ALA A 568 17.19 0.91 13.77
C ALA A 568 18.26 1.41 14.76
N THR A 569 19.47 1.68 14.25
CA THR A 569 20.58 2.22 15.05
C THR A 569 20.95 3.63 14.62
N PHE A 570 21.54 4.39 15.55
CA PHE A 570 22.08 5.73 15.31
C PHE A 570 23.32 5.98 16.17
N THR A 571 24.16 6.93 15.76
CA THR A 571 25.39 7.29 16.49
C THR A 571 25.13 8.42 17.48
N VAL A 572 25.71 8.32 18.68
CA VAL A 572 25.80 9.39 19.68
C VAL A 572 27.25 9.88 19.71
N ASN A 573 27.48 11.14 19.35
CA ASN A 573 28.81 11.75 19.39
C ASN A 573 28.99 12.54 20.69
N THR A 574 30.16 12.42 21.34
CA THR A 574 30.43 13.13 22.60
C THR A 574 31.56 14.15 22.48
N SER A 575 31.49 15.17 23.31
CA SER A 575 32.53 16.18 23.48
C SER A 575 33.38 15.89 24.72
N ALA A 576 34.60 16.44 24.76
CA ALA A 576 35.43 16.41 25.96
C ALA A 576 34.73 17.14 27.13
N VAL A 577 34.79 16.54 28.32
CA VAL A 577 34.24 17.10 29.56
C VAL A 577 35.34 17.21 30.61
N THR A 578 35.19 18.13 31.56
CA THR A 578 36.13 18.33 32.67
C THR A 578 35.76 17.56 33.94
N ALA A 579 34.54 17.02 34.00
CA ALA A 579 34.03 16.19 35.08
C ALA A 579 33.07 15.14 34.52
N SER A 580 32.84 14.05 35.26
CA SER A 580 31.90 13.00 34.83
C SER A 580 30.50 13.60 34.70
N THR A 581 29.94 13.50 33.49
CA THR A 581 28.69 14.17 33.12
C THR A 581 27.71 13.16 32.54
N THR A 582 26.50 13.09 33.10
CA THR A 582 25.44 12.20 32.63
C THR A 582 24.49 12.95 31.70
N VAL A 583 24.27 12.41 30.49
CA VAL A 583 23.34 12.95 29.50
C VAL A 583 22.21 11.95 29.25
N THR A 584 20.98 12.43 29.17
CA THR A 584 19.81 11.62 28.82
C THR A 584 19.52 11.75 27.33
N ILE A 585 19.55 10.64 26.61
CA ILE A 585 19.11 10.54 25.21
C ILE A 585 17.66 10.08 25.19
N SER A 586 16.82 10.75 24.40
CA SER A 586 15.40 10.45 24.26
C SER A 586 15.05 10.07 22.82
N ALA A 587 14.14 9.12 22.66
CA ALA A 587 13.54 8.72 21.40
C ALA A 587 12.01 8.83 21.52
N ALA A 588 11.35 9.49 20.56
CA ALA A 588 9.91 9.71 20.55
C ALA A 588 9.27 9.27 19.24
N TYR A 589 8.20 8.48 19.34
CA TYR A 589 7.41 7.98 18.21
C TYR A 589 6.01 7.58 18.67
N ALA A 590 4.99 7.91 17.87
CA ALA A 590 3.58 7.59 18.13
C ALA A 590 3.11 7.96 19.55
N GLY A 591 3.54 9.13 20.07
CA GLY A 591 3.18 9.62 21.40
C GLY A 591 3.91 8.95 22.57
N VAL A 592 4.76 7.95 22.31
CA VAL A 592 5.58 7.27 23.33
C VAL A 592 7.01 7.79 23.30
N THR A 593 7.55 8.10 24.47
CA THR A 593 8.96 8.49 24.64
C THR A 593 9.70 7.45 25.47
N LYS A 594 10.89 7.04 25.02
CA LYS A 594 11.83 6.20 25.76
C LYS A 594 13.14 6.95 25.95
N THR A 595 13.82 6.69 27.05
CA THR A 595 15.08 7.37 27.40
C THR A 595 16.16 6.36 27.78
N ALA A 596 17.41 6.75 27.55
CA ALA A 596 18.60 6.02 28.00
C ALA A 596 19.68 7.02 28.45
N SER A 597 20.41 6.68 29.51
CA SER A 597 21.45 7.53 30.08
C SER A 597 22.83 7.17 29.51
N LEU A 598 23.60 8.17 29.10
CA LEU A 598 25.00 8.07 28.71
C LEU A 598 25.87 8.81 29.74
N THR A 599 26.84 8.12 30.32
CA THR A 599 27.84 8.76 31.20
C THR A 599 29.10 9.09 30.41
N VAL A 600 29.46 10.37 30.32
CA VAL A 600 30.67 10.85 29.66
C VAL A 600 31.71 11.19 30.72
N ASN A 601 32.83 10.47 30.73
CA ASN A 601 33.93 10.69 31.66
C ASN A 601 34.98 11.64 31.07
N PRO A 602 35.64 12.45 31.90
CA PRO A 602 36.74 13.30 31.45
C PRO A 602 37.90 12.43 30.95
N ALA A 603 38.68 12.96 30.00
CA ALA A 603 39.93 12.33 29.60
C ALA A 603 40.90 12.30 30.79
N PRO A 604 41.72 11.23 30.92
CA PRO A 604 42.77 11.21 31.94
C PRO A 604 43.71 12.41 31.78
N PRO A 605 44.20 13.02 32.88
CA PRO A 605 45.19 14.08 32.79
C PRO A 605 46.49 13.56 32.13
N PRO A 606 47.22 14.41 31.39
CA PRO A 606 48.47 14.00 30.77
C PRO A 606 49.51 13.59 31.82
N PRO A 607 50.38 12.60 31.55
CA PRO A 607 51.45 12.21 32.46
C PRO A 607 52.40 13.38 32.78
N PRO A 608 52.97 13.45 34.00
CA PRO A 608 53.98 14.46 34.31
C PRO A 608 55.20 14.32 33.41
N THR A 609 55.81 15.46 33.09
CA THR A 609 57.10 15.58 32.37
C THR A 609 58.11 16.31 33.26
N LEU A 610 59.38 16.36 32.87
CA LEU A 610 60.37 17.20 33.56
C LEU A 610 60.14 18.68 33.25
N SER A 611 59.89 19.49 34.28
CA SER A 611 59.78 20.95 34.15
C SER A 611 61.17 21.60 34.18
N SER A 612 62.02 21.25 35.15
CA SER A 612 63.35 21.85 35.32
C SER A 612 64.40 20.91 35.91
N LEU A 613 65.67 21.24 35.65
CA LEU A 613 66.85 20.76 36.36
C LEU A 613 67.66 21.99 36.80
N THR A 614 67.99 22.10 38.08
CA THR A 614 68.82 23.18 38.63
C THR A 614 70.01 22.62 39.41
N LEU A 615 71.08 23.40 39.50
CA LEU A 615 72.31 23.07 40.23
C LEU A 615 72.65 24.22 41.17
N ASN A 616 72.89 23.94 42.45
CA ASN A 616 73.26 24.95 43.43
C ASN A 616 74.37 24.43 44.37
N PRO A 617 75.56 25.06 44.38
CA PRO A 617 75.99 26.15 43.49
C PRO A 617 76.25 25.68 42.04
N SER A 618 76.11 26.58 41.05
CA SER A 618 76.39 26.30 39.63
C SER A 618 77.87 26.47 39.24
N THR A 619 78.72 26.84 40.20
CA THR A 619 80.18 26.91 40.07
C THR A 619 80.82 26.40 41.35
N VAL A 620 81.83 25.53 41.22
CA VAL A 620 82.46 24.80 42.32
C VAL A 620 83.95 24.60 42.04
N ILE A 621 84.77 24.45 43.09
CA ILE A 621 86.17 24.03 42.98
C ILE A 621 86.24 22.50 42.91
N GLY A 622 86.86 21.96 41.86
CA GLY A 622 86.93 20.52 41.58
C GLY A 622 87.63 19.72 42.67
N GLY A 623 86.99 18.65 43.15
CA GLY A 623 87.54 17.76 44.18
C GLY A 623 87.42 18.29 45.61
N VAL A 624 86.92 19.52 45.79
CA VAL A 624 86.75 20.16 47.12
C VAL A 624 85.27 20.46 47.41
N GLN A 625 84.51 20.92 46.43
CA GLN A 625 83.11 21.32 46.59
C GLN A 625 82.17 20.43 45.75
N SER A 626 80.98 20.14 46.29
CA SER A 626 79.89 19.49 45.56
C SER A 626 78.80 20.49 45.18
N SER A 627 77.93 20.10 44.24
CA SER A 627 76.71 20.84 43.90
C SER A 627 75.49 19.98 44.22
N THR A 628 74.40 20.61 44.64
CA THR A 628 73.10 19.92 44.77
C THR A 628 72.30 20.12 43.49
N GLY A 629 71.99 19.02 42.82
CA GLY A 629 71.04 19.00 41.71
C GLY A 629 69.61 18.81 42.21
N GLN A 630 68.65 19.51 41.59
CA GLN A 630 67.22 19.32 41.84
C GLN A 630 66.49 19.09 40.51
N VAL A 631 65.74 17.99 40.43
CA VAL A 631 64.76 17.77 39.34
C VAL A 631 63.38 18.19 39.82
N THR A 632 62.61 18.83 38.94
CA THR A 632 61.21 19.18 39.19
C THR A 632 60.35 18.64 38.06
N LEU A 633 59.21 18.02 38.40
CA LEU A 633 58.19 17.53 37.48
C LEU A 633 57.14 18.63 37.21
N SER A 634 56.41 18.50 36.11
CA SER A 634 55.32 19.41 35.74
C SER A 634 54.04 19.21 36.57
N ALA A 635 53.92 18.08 37.26
CA ALA A 635 52.84 17.72 38.16
C ALA A 635 53.36 16.68 39.19
N PRO A 636 52.61 16.37 40.27
CA PRO A 636 52.98 15.31 41.20
C PRO A 636 53.32 13.98 40.50
N ALA A 637 54.33 13.26 40.98
CA ALA A 637 54.69 11.95 40.46
C ALA A 637 53.52 10.96 40.60
N PRO A 638 53.30 10.07 39.62
CA PRO A 638 52.18 9.13 39.62
C PRO A 638 52.31 8.08 40.73
N ALA A 639 51.28 7.24 40.88
CA ALA A 639 51.32 6.10 41.80
C ALA A 639 52.55 5.21 41.54
N GLY A 640 53.32 4.92 42.58
CA GLY A 640 54.63 4.23 42.47
C GLY A 640 55.84 5.14 42.20
N GLY A 641 55.64 6.46 42.09
CA GLY A 641 56.70 7.48 41.93
C GLY A 641 57.27 7.61 40.52
N ALA A 642 58.27 8.48 40.35
CA ALA A 642 58.92 8.78 39.07
C ALA A 642 60.44 8.62 39.16
N THR A 643 61.02 7.75 38.33
CA THR A 643 62.48 7.58 38.24
C THR A 643 63.04 8.44 37.12
N VAL A 644 63.81 9.46 37.47
CA VAL A 644 64.45 10.37 36.53
C VAL A 644 65.87 9.88 36.24
N THR A 645 66.19 9.61 34.98
CA THR A 645 67.55 9.22 34.57
C THR A 645 68.46 10.43 34.52
N LEU A 646 69.69 10.29 35.01
CA LEU A 646 70.68 11.37 35.08
C LEU A 646 71.93 10.99 34.29
N SER A 647 72.57 11.97 33.67
CA SER A 647 73.86 11.79 33.00
C SER A 647 74.73 13.04 33.12
N SER A 648 76.03 12.86 32.94
CA SER A 648 77.02 13.92 32.94
C SER A 648 77.85 13.84 31.66
N SER A 649 78.19 15.00 31.08
CA SER A 649 79.03 15.07 29.87
C SER A 649 80.52 14.84 30.14
N SER A 650 80.96 14.79 31.41
CA SER A 650 82.38 14.68 31.77
C SER A 650 82.58 14.06 33.15
N GLY A 651 83.67 13.31 33.33
CA GLY A 651 84.10 12.78 34.63
C GLY A 651 84.54 13.86 35.65
N ALA A 652 84.64 15.13 35.23
CA ALA A 652 84.87 16.26 36.13
C ALA A 652 83.70 16.48 37.12
N ALA A 653 82.48 16.05 36.77
CA ALA A 653 81.35 16.01 37.68
C ALA A 653 80.56 14.70 37.49
N SER A 654 80.37 13.94 38.57
CA SER A 654 79.64 12.68 38.55
C SER A 654 78.30 12.80 39.27
N VAL A 655 77.28 12.14 38.73
CA VAL A 655 75.91 12.06 39.27
C VAL A 655 75.54 10.59 39.45
N PRO A 656 74.59 10.25 40.34
CA PRO A 656 73.95 8.93 40.32
C PRO A 656 73.31 8.64 38.96
N SER A 657 73.09 7.37 38.61
CA SER A 657 72.42 7.01 37.33
C SER A 657 70.97 7.50 37.25
N SER A 658 70.32 7.72 38.39
CA SER A 658 68.95 8.22 38.48
C SER A 658 68.66 8.85 39.84
N VAL A 659 67.58 9.64 39.90
CA VAL A 659 66.97 10.14 41.13
C VAL A 659 65.48 9.78 41.15
N PHE A 660 64.97 9.35 42.31
CA PHE A 660 63.57 8.94 42.48
C PHE A 660 62.76 10.10 43.10
N VAL A 661 61.70 10.52 42.42
CA VAL A 661 60.69 11.44 42.94
C VAL A 661 59.55 10.60 43.54
N PRO A 662 59.33 10.63 44.86
CA PRO A 662 58.27 9.86 45.50
C PRO A 662 56.88 10.20 44.93
N GLU A 663 55.98 9.23 44.95
CA GLU A 663 54.56 9.44 44.62
C GLU A 663 54.00 10.70 45.30
N GLY A 664 53.27 11.52 44.54
CA GLY A 664 52.69 12.77 45.03
C GLY A 664 53.69 13.94 45.19
N ALA A 665 55.00 13.68 45.19
CA ALA A 665 56.01 14.73 45.21
C ALA A 665 56.26 15.32 43.80
N THR A 666 56.67 16.58 43.73
CA THR A 666 56.99 17.26 42.47
C THR A 666 58.48 17.42 42.23
N SER A 667 59.34 17.12 43.20
CA SER A 667 60.77 17.29 43.06
C SER A 667 61.56 16.30 43.92
N ALA A 668 62.80 16.07 43.51
CA ALA A 668 63.80 15.35 44.29
C ALA A 668 65.18 15.95 44.05
N THR A 669 66.05 15.86 45.04
CA THR A 669 67.44 16.32 44.95
C THR A 669 68.41 15.16 44.82
N PHE A 670 69.56 15.43 44.22
CA PHE A 670 70.68 14.50 44.13
C PHE A 670 71.99 15.26 44.26
N THR A 671 73.03 14.59 44.72
CA THR A 671 74.37 15.20 44.86
C THR A 671 75.15 15.07 43.56
N VAL A 672 75.82 16.15 43.16
CA VAL A 672 76.81 16.18 42.09
C VAL A 672 78.20 16.26 42.73
N ASN A 673 78.96 15.16 42.64
CA ASN A 673 80.32 15.10 43.15
C ASN A 673 81.30 15.59 42.07
N THR A 674 82.35 16.32 42.46
CA THR A 674 83.36 16.82 41.51
C THR A 674 84.71 16.14 41.70
N SER A 675 85.47 16.06 40.62
CA SER A 675 86.86 15.61 40.60
C SER A 675 87.80 16.80 40.45
N ILE A 676 89.06 16.65 40.85
CA ILE A 676 90.10 17.65 40.59
C ILE A 676 90.24 17.84 39.07
N VAL A 677 90.26 19.09 38.62
CA VAL A 677 90.50 19.45 37.22
C VAL A 677 91.74 20.34 37.12
N LEU A 678 92.53 20.17 36.07
CA LEU A 678 93.74 20.98 35.83
C LEU A 678 93.43 22.23 34.98
N VAL A 679 92.21 22.33 34.45
CA VAL A 679 91.67 23.45 33.68
C VAL A 679 90.19 23.59 34.03
N SER A 680 89.71 24.81 34.21
CA SER A 680 88.28 25.07 34.44
C SER A 680 87.42 24.41 33.35
N THR A 681 86.55 23.49 33.76
CA THR A 681 85.78 22.61 32.88
C THR A 681 84.29 22.89 33.06
N SER A 682 83.58 23.21 31.98
CA SER A 682 82.12 23.29 32.00
C SER A 682 81.51 21.91 31.74
N VAL A 683 80.70 21.42 32.67
CA VAL A 683 80.06 20.10 32.62
C VAL A 683 78.56 20.26 32.46
N THR A 684 77.96 19.58 31.49
CA THR A 684 76.51 19.55 31.31
C THR A 684 75.94 18.33 32.03
N ILE A 685 75.10 18.58 33.02
CA ILE A 685 74.29 17.55 33.68
C ILE A 685 72.94 17.50 32.99
N SER A 686 72.50 16.30 32.60
CA SER A 686 71.21 16.08 31.94
C SER A 686 70.32 15.18 32.78
N ALA A 687 69.04 15.52 32.88
CA ALA A 687 67.99 14.72 33.50
C ALA A 687 66.91 14.39 32.46
N SER A 688 66.48 13.13 32.37
CA SER A 688 65.46 12.68 31.41
C SER A 688 64.36 11.81 32.05
N TYR A 689 63.11 12.13 31.74
CA TYR A 689 61.90 11.44 32.20
C TYR A 689 60.75 11.65 31.19
N ASN A 690 60.00 10.59 30.88
CA ASN A 690 58.91 10.58 29.90
C ASN A 690 59.27 11.30 28.57
N GLY A 691 60.46 11.03 28.04
CA GLY A 691 60.95 11.59 26.78
C GLY A 691 61.36 13.07 26.81
N THR A 692 61.22 13.75 27.96
CA THR A 692 61.66 15.15 28.13
C THR A 692 63.02 15.19 28.80
N THR A 693 63.98 15.88 28.20
CA THR A 693 65.31 16.12 28.79
C THR A 693 65.50 17.57 29.20
N ARG A 694 66.07 17.79 30.39
CA ARG A 694 66.49 19.09 30.91
C ARG A 694 67.97 19.05 31.23
N MET A 695 68.66 20.15 30.97
CA MET A 695 70.11 20.25 31.15
C MET A 695 70.44 21.45 32.04
N ALA A 696 71.48 21.31 32.85
CA ALA A 696 72.07 22.40 33.61
C ALA A 696 73.59 22.33 33.51
N SER A 697 74.25 23.48 33.43
CA SER A 697 75.71 23.57 33.35
C SER A 697 76.31 23.81 34.72
N LEU A 698 77.35 23.04 35.06
CA LEU A 698 78.19 23.19 36.23
C LEU A 698 79.59 23.61 35.78
N ASN A 699 80.07 24.77 36.24
CA ASN A 699 81.46 25.17 36.00
C ASN A 699 82.34 24.64 37.13
N VAL A 700 83.24 23.70 36.81
CA VAL A 700 84.20 23.12 37.74
C VAL A 700 85.53 23.86 37.57
N LEU A 701 85.93 24.64 38.58
CA LEU A 701 87.18 25.40 38.60
C LEU A 701 88.34 24.53 39.12
N LEU A 702 89.57 24.93 38.79
CA LEU A 702 90.80 24.28 39.26
C LEU A 702 90.96 24.37 40.78
#